data_AF-A0A2I1E923-F1
#
_entry.id   AF-A0A2I1E923-F1
#
_cell.length_a   1.000
_cell.length_b   1.000
_cell.length_c   1.000
_cell.angle_alpha   90.00
_cell.angle_beta   90.00
_cell.angle_gamma   90.00
#
_symmetry.space_group_name_H-M   'P 1'
#
loop_
_entity.id
_entity.type
_entity.pdbx_description
1 polymer ?
#
loop_
_entity_poly.entity_id
_entity_poly.type
_entity_poly.pdbx_seq_one_letter_code
_entity_poly.pdbx_strand_id
1 'polypeptide(L)'
;MASNTELQKLQDEAFLDRVRFFEEFLEADKEKLGSEKFYKVEIVQMLRNGERRFIVNLNELRYYHAENAKKLEESPNEWIPAFEKALKNIIKNISSGIDDTEKSTNIDEQNFYIGFNGTFHHHVNPRTLKSIHLGKLICIEGIVSRCSLVRLKLAKSVHYCEKTGNFSSKEYHDSTSIGNQIPSSSAYPTEDENGNPLTTEFGYSVYRDHQTICLQEMPEKMPPGLLTRSIDIILDDDLVDKVKPGDRIQLAGCYRAIGKPTQGSTSATFKTVIIANNVTILSGEIGLKVITDVDIANIEKIAKNENVFSLLSRSLAPSIYGHEMIKKAILLMLLGGKEQNLSSGTHIRGDINILMVGDPSTSKSQLLRRVLNIAPLAIATTGRGSTGVGLTAAVTRDKETGEKCLEAGAMVLGDRGVVCIDEFDKMMDTDRVAIHEVMEQQTVTIAKAGIHTSLNARCSVIAAANPIYGQYNIHKDPAHNIALPDSLLSRFDLVFVVTDEINEARDSLISKHVLRLHEYRPPNLEEGVPIKEDSGQTIFMEEAEKSTEPTSVYMQYDLLSNDNDNDQRDSDQATFLSSEFLKKYIQYTKSHEEPRLGKAAAAYLCELWVNLRNEEEIDGQAKTSPLTPRALDSLFRLATAHAKARLGKRVTIKDAKVAEEIVRFALFKEVSVRDRRKRRKTNVNDNDEIDSDDDTNDDSDKDETSSQQSISTRKDKGKGKMIESLTDGSSSKETEDLMDTDETHKQSFAELNLDTLIIEDNREMVTPDRMRLFQENLNRIIKDTQYENSISLEVLIQEINNNLPENQAYTSEEINAALKKMQDRNKVMITNDIIYMI
;
A
#
# COMPACT_ATOMS: atom_id res chain seq x y z
N MET A 1 52.36 -12.48 -39.69
CA MET A 1 52.90 -12.12 -38.37
C MET A 1 53.15 -10.62 -38.27
N ALA A 2 54.11 -10.03 -39.00
CA ALA A 2 54.40 -8.58 -38.94
C ALA A 2 53.14 -7.67 -38.97
N SER A 3 52.22 -7.89 -39.90
CA SER A 3 50.94 -7.16 -40.01
C SER A 3 50.06 -7.20 -38.75
N ASN A 4 50.06 -8.31 -38.00
CA ASN A 4 49.32 -8.39 -36.73
C ASN A 4 50.04 -7.59 -35.64
N THR A 5 51.37 -7.58 -35.64
CA THR A 5 52.18 -6.81 -34.67
C THR A 5 52.03 -5.31 -34.87
N GLU A 6 51.85 -4.85 -36.12
CA GLU A 6 51.52 -3.45 -36.43
C GLU A 6 50.08 -3.10 -36.02
N LEU A 7 49.11 -3.97 -36.30
CA LEU A 7 47.72 -3.82 -35.84
C LEU A 7 47.60 -3.77 -34.32
N GLN A 8 48.35 -4.61 -33.59
CA GLN A 8 48.39 -4.61 -32.12
C GLN A 8 48.96 -3.28 -31.60
N LYS A 9 50.09 -2.81 -32.14
CA LYS A 9 50.66 -1.51 -31.74
C LYS A 9 49.72 -0.34 -31.96
N LEU A 10 48.98 -0.32 -33.08
CA LEU A 10 47.98 0.71 -33.36
C LEU A 10 46.77 0.63 -32.41
N GLN A 11 46.41 -0.57 -31.95
CA GLN A 11 45.39 -0.74 -30.91
C GLN A 11 45.89 -0.28 -29.53
N ASP A 12 47.14 -0.59 -29.17
CA ASP A 12 47.78 -0.16 -27.92
C ASP A 12 47.93 1.37 -27.85
N GLU A 13 48.35 2.01 -28.96
CA GLU A 13 48.48 3.46 -29.08
C GLU A 13 47.12 4.16 -28.98
N ALA A 14 46.12 3.69 -29.74
CA ALA A 14 44.75 4.19 -29.65
C ALA A 14 44.11 3.95 -28.27
N PHE A 15 44.52 2.93 -27.53
CA PHE A 15 44.08 2.70 -26.15
C PHE A 15 44.73 3.70 -25.18
N LEU A 16 46.02 4.01 -25.34
CA LEU A 16 46.72 5.00 -24.51
C LEU A 16 46.17 6.42 -24.68
N ASP A 17 45.78 6.82 -25.90
CA ASP A 17 45.16 8.12 -26.13
C ASP A 17 43.75 8.22 -25.52
N ARG A 18 42.99 7.11 -25.46
CA ARG A 18 41.73 7.07 -24.71
C ARG A 18 41.95 7.21 -23.20
N VAL A 19 43.01 6.60 -22.65
CA VAL A 19 43.38 6.75 -21.24
C VAL A 19 43.68 8.22 -20.93
N ARG A 20 44.55 8.88 -21.71
CA ARG A 20 44.87 10.32 -21.57
C ARG A 20 43.63 11.21 -21.61
N PHE A 21 42.73 10.96 -22.57
CA PHE A 21 41.48 11.70 -22.69
C PHE A 21 40.60 11.60 -21.43
N PHE A 22 40.55 10.43 -20.79
CA PHE A 22 39.82 10.24 -19.53
C PHE A 22 40.56 10.81 -18.31
N GLU A 23 41.90 10.83 -18.32
CA GLU A 23 42.70 11.54 -17.32
C GLU A 23 42.38 13.04 -17.38
N GLU A 24 42.46 13.67 -18.56
CA GLU A 24 42.09 15.08 -18.78
C GLU A 24 40.64 15.38 -18.35
N PHE A 25 39.68 14.50 -18.63
CA PHE A 25 38.29 14.67 -18.23
C PHE A 25 38.08 14.63 -16.71
N LEU A 26 38.73 13.68 -16.01
CA LEU A 26 38.67 13.59 -14.54
C LEU A 26 39.46 14.70 -13.83
N GLU A 27 40.44 15.29 -14.53
CA GLU A 27 41.21 16.44 -14.04
C GLU A 27 40.57 17.81 -14.32
N ALA A 28 39.56 17.89 -15.20
CA ALA A 28 39.00 19.13 -15.73
C ALA A 28 38.29 20.00 -14.67
N ASP A 29 38.57 21.31 -14.71
CA ASP A 29 37.96 22.31 -13.83
C ASP A 29 36.58 22.80 -14.29
N LYS A 30 35.83 23.33 -13.30
CA LYS A 30 34.43 23.76 -13.37
C LYS A 30 34.00 24.49 -14.64
N GLU A 31 34.82 25.42 -15.12
CA GLU A 31 34.47 26.29 -16.26
C GLU A 31 34.26 25.52 -17.58
N LYS A 32 34.84 24.33 -17.74
CA LYS A 32 34.64 23.48 -18.93
C LYS A 32 33.48 22.49 -18.81
N LEU A 33 33.01 22.19 -17.59
CA LEU A 33 32.07 21.09 -17.35
C LEU A 33 30.62 21.55 -17.17
N GLY A 34 30.39 22.84 -16.88
CA GLY A 34 29.04 23.41 -16.70
C GLY A 34 28.31 22.92 -15.44
N SER A 35 29.04 22.30 -14.51
CA SER A 35 28.54 21.64 -13.30
C SER A 35 29.28 22.15 -12.06
N GLU A 36 28.61 22.25 -10.91
CA GLU A 36 29.23 22.75 -9.66
C GLU A 36 30.19 21.74 -9.01
N LYS A 37 30.19 20.49 -9.48
CA LYS A 37 30.91 19.35 -8.92
C LYS A 37 32.41 19.39 -9.19
N PHE A 38 33.18 18.79 -8.29
CA PHE A 38 34.61 18.53 -8.46
C PHE A 38 34.85 17.02 -8.37
N TYR A 39 35.09 16.34 -9.49
CA TYR A 39 35.33 14.88 -9.48
C TYR A 39 36.53 14.48 -8.61
N LYS A 40 37.59 15.30 -8.54
CA LYS A 40 38.71 15.11 -7.60
C LYS A 40 38.29 15.05 -6.13
N VAL A 41 37.23 15.77 -5.72
CA VAL A 41 36.70 15.71 -4.35
C VAL A 41 35.85 14.45 -4.14
N GLU A 42 35.04 14.07 -5.13
CA GLU A 42 34.23 12.85 -5.07
C GLU A 42 35.10 11.58 -5.06
N ILE A 43 36.22 11.56 -5.79
CA ILE A 43 37.23 10.47 -5.73
C ILE A 43 37.87 10.39 -4.33
N VAL A 44 38.19 11.52 -3.70
CA VAL A 44 38.70 11.53 -2.32
C VAL A 44 37.65 11.07 -1.29
N GLN A 45 36.36 11.31 -1.54
CA GLN A 45 35.27 10.77 -0.72
C GLN A 45 35.09 9.27 -0.92
N MET A 46 35.07 8.79 -2.16
CA MET A 46 35.06 7.37 -2.54
C MET A 46 36.19 6.58 -1.84
N LEU A 47 37.42 7.09 -1.88
CA LEU A 47 38.59 6.48 -1.21
C LEU A 47 38.49 6.49 0.34
N ARG A 48 37.76 7.45 0.93
CA ARG A 48 37.48 7.47 2.38
C ARG A 48 36.37 6.49 2.79
N ASN A 49 35.38 6.30 1.92
CA ASN A 49 34.29 5.34 2.13
C ASN A 49 34.73 3.89 1.85
N GLY A 50 35.82 3.68 1.11
CA GLY A 50 36.27 2.36 0.68
C GLY A 50 35.49 1.82 -0.54
N GLU A 51 34.80 2.70 -1.27
CA GLU A 51 34.00 2.32 -2.44
C GLU A 51 34.89 2.02 -3.65
N ARG A 52 34.58 0.93 -4.38
CA ARG A 52 35.36 0.50 -5.57
C ARG A 52 34.82 1.04 -6.90
N ARG A 53 33.58 1.52 -6.95
CA ARG A 53 32.92 1.95 -8.19
C ARG A 53 32.65 3.46 -8.19
N PHE A 54 33.29 4.18 -9.08
CA PHE A 54 33.06 5.62 -9.28
C PHE A 54 31.83 5.85 -10.17
N ILE A 55 30.97 6.82 -9.86
CA ILE A 55 29.74 7.09 -10.65
C ILE A 55 29.91 8.37 -11.46
N VAL A 56 30.00 8.23 -12.79
CA VAL A 56 30.19 9.35 -13.74
C VAL A 56 28.86 9.71 -14.41
N ASN A 57 28.58 11.00 -14.53
CA ASN A 57 27.40 11.50 -15.26
C ASN A 57 27.71 11.62 -16.76
N LEU A 58 27.07 10.77 -17.57
CA LEU A 58 27.28 10.72 -19.01
C LEU A 58 26.82 12.00 -19.73
N ASN A 59 25.94 12.80 -19.12
CA ASN A 59 25.57 14.11 -19.67
C ASN A 59 26.74 15.11 -19.60
N GLU A 60 27.55 15.08 -18.55
CA GLU A 60 28.74 15.95 -18.41
C GLU A 60 29.85 15.55 -19.39
N LEU A 61 30.03 14.24 -19.64
CA LEU A 61 30.92 13.75 -20.70
C LEU A 61 30.49 14.22 -22.10
N ARG A 62 29.18 14.34 -22.36
CA ARG A 62 28.65 14.91 -23.62
C ARG A 62 28.89 16.41 -23.74
N TYR A 63 28.78 17.17 -22.65
CA TYR A 63 29.11 18.60 -22.65
C TYR A 63 30.60 18.83 -22.91
N TYR A 64 31.48 17.98 -22.38
CA TYR A 64 32.92 18.04 -22.67
C TYR A 64 33.23 17.66 -24.12
N HIS A 65 32.88 16.42 -24.55
CA HIS A 65 33.01 16.01 -25.96
C HIS A 65 31.94 14.98 -26.38
N ALA A 66 30.89 15.49 -27.04
CA ALA A 66 29.78 14.69 -27.56
C ALA A 66 30.18 13.51 -28.49
N GLU A 67 31.29 13.61 -29.23
CA GLU A 67 31.77 12.50 -30.06
C GLU A 67 32.28 11.31 -29.25
N ASN A 68 33.10 11.55 -28.23
CA ASN A 68 33.69 10.47 -27.44
C ASN A 68 32.64 9.84 -26.52
N ALA A 69 31.68 10.64 -26.03
CA ALA A 69 30.49 10.11 -25.36
C ALA A 69 29.67 9.15 -26.26
N LYS A 70 29.45 9.50 -27.54
CA LYS A 70 28.79 8.61 -28.50
C LYS A 70 29.59 7.33 -28.77
N LYS A 71 30.91 7.44 -28.99
CA LYS A 71 31.79 6.28 -29.20
C LYS A 71 31.80 5.34 -27.98
N LEU A 72 31.72 5.89 -26.76
CA LEU A 72 31.57 5.13 -25.52
C LEU A 72 30.19 4.44 -25.39
N GLU A 73 29.09 5.07 -25.84
CA GLU A 73 27.78 4.39 -25.93
C GLU A 73 27.79 3.25 -26.96
N GLU A 74 28.47 3.42 -28.10
CA GLU A 74 28.47 2.43 -29.19
C GLU A 74 29.48 1.29 -29.01
N SER A 75 30.58 1.50 -28.30
CA SER A 75 31.68 0.52 -28.15
C SER A 75 32.24 0.39 -26.71
N PRO A 76 31.39 0.33 -25.66
CA PRO A 76 31.82 0.37 -24.25
C PRO A 76 32.89 -0.65 -23.87
N ASN A 77 32.90 -1.84 -24.50
CA ASN A 77 33.90 -2.91 -24.26
C ASN A 77 35.36 -2.45 -24.41
N GLU A 78 35.64 -1.40 -25.19
CA GLU A 78 37.00 -0.86 -25.36
C GLU A 78 37.23 0.48 -24.64
N TRP A 79 36.17 1.22 -24.31
CA TRP A 79 36.29 2.53 -23.65
C TRP A 79 36.22 2.42 -22.12
N ILE A 80 35.44 1.48 -21.57
CA ILE A 80 35.37 1.25 -20.11
C ILE A 80 36.75 0.85 -19.54
N PRO A 81 37.50 -0.13 -20.09
CA PRO A 81 38.80 -0.51 -19.54
C PRO A 81 39.87 0.59 -19.66
N ALA A 82 39.74 1.50 -20.65
CA ALA A 82 40.60 2.68 -20.75
C ALA A 82 40.28 3.70 -19.64
N PHE A 83 38.99 3.88 -19.35
CA PHE A 83 38.53 4.79 -18.29
C PHE A 83 38.89 4.25 -16.89
N GLU A 84 38.70 2.96 -16.63
CA GLU A 84 39.11 2.29 -15.38
C GLU A 84 40.62 2.43 -15.12
N LYS A 85 41.44 2.34 -16.18
CA LYS A 85 42.89 2.55 -16.10
C LYS A 85 43.25 4.02 -15.81
N ALA A 86 42.58 4.98 -16.44
CA ALA A 86 42.75 6.41 -16.15
C ALA A 86 42.41 6.75 -14.69
N LEU A 87 41.29 6.21 -14.18
CA LEU A 87 40.90 6.36 -12.77
C LEU A 87 41.94 5.74 -11.83
N LYS A 88 42.47 4.54 -12.14
CA LYS A 88 43.52 3.91 -11.32
C LYS A 88 44.84 4.71 -11.32
N ASN A 89 45.19 5.36 -12.43
CA ASN A 89 46.35 6.27 -12.49
C ASN A 89 46.12 7.51 -11.60
N ILE A 90 44.94 8.15 -11.66
CA ILE A 90 44.60 9.29 -10.81
C ILE A 90 44.55 8.91 -9.33
N ILE A 91 43.98 7.75 -8.99
CA ILE A 91 43.96 7.22 -7.61
C ILE A 91 45.38 6.98 -7.10
N LYS A 92 46.31 6.46 -7.92
CA LYS A 92 47.73 6.35 -7.58
C LYS A 92 48.35 7.72 -7.28
N ASN A 93 48.13 8.71 -8.16
CA ASN A 93 48.68 10.07 -7.99
C ASN A 93 48.15 10.74 -6.70
N ILE A 94 46.86 10.59 -6.39
CA ILE A 94 46.24 11.10 -5.16
C ILE A 94 46.77 10.33 -3.93
N SER A 95 46.83 9.00 -3.98
CA SER A 95 47.31 8.17 -2.87
C SER A 95 48.79 8.38 -2.58
N SER A 96 49.62 8.74 -3.56
CA SER A 96 51.04 9.09 -3.35
C SER A 96 51.24 10.42 -2.61
N GLY A 97 50.18 11.20 -2.38
CA GLY A 97 50.19 12.38 -1.52
C GLY A 97 49.64 12.13 -0.10
N ILE A 98 49.40 10.88 0.29
CA ILE A 98 48.83 10.49 1.59
C ILE A 98 49.70 9.39 2.22
N ASP A 99 50.59 9.78 3.14
CA ASP A 99 51.61 8.91 3.77
C ASP A 99 51.06 7.90 4.81
N ASP A 100 50.00 7.15 4.46
CA ASP A 100 49.46 6.00 5.23
C ASP A 100 50.07 4.68 4.70
N THR A 101 51.25 4.30 5.20
CA THR A 101 52.09 3.20 4.67
C THR A 101 51.47 1.79 4.71
N GLU A 102 50.38 1.57 5.44
CA GLU A 102 49.69 0.27 5.53
C GLU A 102 48.52 0.09 4.54
N LYS A 103 48.05 1.19 3.91
CA LYS A 103 46.92 1.14 2.95
C LYS A 103 47.39 1.07 1.50
N SER A 104 48.56 1.62 1.18
CA SER A 104 49.08 1.73 -0.18
C SER A 104 49.24 0.38 -0.90
N THR A 105 49.71 -0.66 -0.20
CA THR A 105 49.85 -2.02 -0.73
C THR A 105 48.52 -2.62 -1.19
N ASN A 106 47.44 -2.42 -0.42
CA ASN A 106 46.10 -2.91 -0.73
C ASN A 106 45.43 -2.18 -1.91
N ILE A 107 45.86 -0.96 -2.23
CA ILE A 107 45.30 -0.15 -3.33
C ILE A 107 45.82 -0.62 -4.69
N ASP A 108 47.04 -1.18 -4.76
CA ASP A 108 47.64 -1.59 -6.02
C ASP A 108 47.07 -2.90 -6.58
N GLU A 109 46.65 -3.83 -5.71
CA GLU A 109 45.99 -5.08 -6.12
C GLU A 109 44.48 -4.91 -6.40
N GLN A 110 43.85 -3.88 -5.84
CA GLN A 110 42.42 -3.63 -6.04
C GLN A 110 42.10 -3.11 -7.45
N ASN A 111 40.94 -3.51 -7.96
CA ASN A 111 40.38 -3.04 -9.21
C ASN A 111 39.32 -1.98 -8.90
N PHE A 112 39.33 -0.87 -9.64
CA PHE A 112 38.32 0.18 -9.53
C PHE A 112 37.47 0.17 -10.80
N TYR A 113 36.16 0.31 -10.60
CA TYR A 113 35.13 0.23 -11.65
C TYR A 113 34.52 1.61 -11.89
N ILE A 114 33.89 1.82 -13.06
CA ILE A 114 33.24 3.09 -13.39
C ILE A 114 31.80 2.85 -13.83
N GLY A 115 30.85 3.12 -12.92
CA GLY A 115 29.43 3.13 -13.23
C GLY A 115 29.01 4.41 -13.96
N PHE A 116 28.08 4.28 -14.90
CA PHE A 116 27.49 5.44 -15.58
C PHE A 116 26.10 5.76 -15.02
N ASN A 117 25.78 7.06 -14.96
CA ASN A 117 24.45 7.59 -14.69
C ASN A 117 24.14 8.71 -15.71
N GLY A 118 22.88 9.16 -15.79
CA GLY A 118 22.43 10.23 -16.68
C GLY A 118 21.53 9.77 -17.82
N THR A 119 21.35 10.61 -18.84
CA THR A 119 20.28 10.46 -19.85
C THR A 119 20.76 9.69 -21.08
N PHE A 120 20.78 8.37 -21.04
CA PHE A 120 21.21 7.52 -22.17
C PHE A 120 20.36 7.74 -23.43
N HIS A 121 20.96 7.76 -24.62
CA HIS A 121 20.18 7.79 -25.88
C HIS A 121 19.43 6.48 -26.11
N HIS A 122 19.94 5.38 -25.55
CA HIS A 122 19.40 4.03 -25.68
C HIS A 122 18.71 3.56 -24.38
N HIS A 123 17.69 4.30 -23.94
CA HIS A 123 16.77 3.84 -22.89
C HIS A 123 15.72 2.92 -23.51
N VAL A 124 15.66 1.65 -23.09
CA VAL A 124 14.84 0.60 -23.74
C VAL A 124 14.18 -0.34 -22.72
N ASN A 125 12.96 -0.79 -23.02
CA ASN A 125 12.32 -1.86 -22.26
C ASN A 125 12.95 -3.23 -22.61
N PRO A 126 12.80 -4.25 -21.73
CA PRO A 126 13.10 -5.65 -22.06
C PRO A 126 12.37 -6.20 -23.30
N ARG A 127 11.30 -5.52 -23.76
CA ARG A 127 10.55 -5.83 -24.99
C ARG A 127 11.13 -5.21 -26.25
N THR A 128 11.61 -3.97 -26.19
CA THR A 128 12.12 -3.22 -27.36
C THR A 128 13.57 -3.55 -27.69
N LEU A 129 14.30 -4.09 -26.71
CA LEU A 129 15.63 -4.65 -26.85
C LEU A 129 15.70 -5.70 -27.98
N LYS A 130 16.44 -5.35 -29.05
CA LYS A 130 16.67 -6.12 -30.28
C LYS A 130 18.18 -6.22 -30.56
N SER A 131 18.56 -7.02 -31.56
CA SER A 131 19.95 -7.22 -31.98
C SER A 131 20.72 -5.93 -32.33
N ILE A 132 20.02 -4.84 -32.65
CA ILE A 132 20.59 -3.50 -32.95
C ILE A 132 21.39 -2.92 -31.76
N HIS A 133 21.08 -3.35 -30.53
CA HIS A 133 21.73 -2.88 -29.30
C HIS A 133 22.90 -3.78 -28.86
N LEU A 134 23.22 -4.85 -29.58
CA LEU A 134 24.33 -5.75 -29.20
C LEU A 134 25.66 -5.02 -29.22
N GLY A 135 26.46 -5.22 -28.16
CA GLY A 135 27.74 -4.55 -27.96
C GLY A 135 27.64 -3.11 -27.44
N LYS A 136 26.46 -2.49 -27.44
CA LYS A 136 26.24 -1.11 -26.98
C LYS A 136 26.00 -1.02 -25.48
N LEU A 137 26.24 0.16 -24.93
CA LEU A 137 25.79 0.57 -23.60
C LEU A 137 24.32 0.98 -23.70
N ILE A 138 23.47 0.39 -22.86
CA ILE A 138 22.04 0.67 -22.83
C ILE A 138 21.56 0.91 -21.41
N CYS A 139 20.44 1.61 -21.29
CA CYS A 139 19.71 1.77 -20.05
C CYS A 139 18.39 1.02 -20.14
N ILE A 140 18.08 0.21 -19.12
CA ILE A 140 16.83 -0.55 -19.03
C ILE A 140 16.19 -0.29 -17.67
N GLU A 141 14.87 -0.17 -17.66
CA GLU A 141 14.06 -0.18 -16.44
C GLU A 141 13.26 -1.49 -16.33
N GLY A 142 13.01 -1.95 -15.11
CA GLY A 142 12.19 -3.13 -14.87
C GLY A 142 12.01 -3.45 -13.39
N ILE A 143 11.41 -4.61 -13.13
CA ILE A 143 11.23 -5.16 -11.78
C ILE A 143 12.06 -6.45 -11.67
N VAL A 144 12.86 -6.60 -10.61
CA VAL A 144 13.62 -7.83 -10.39
C VAL A 144 12.69 -8.93 -9.90
N SER A 145 12.45 -9.94 -10.74
CA SER A 145 11.50 -11.01 -10.42
C SER A 145 12.16 -12.21 -9.76
N ARG A 146 13.43 -12.48 -10.07
CA ARG A 146 14.24 -13.58 -9.50
C ARG A 146 15.66 -13.13 -9.22
N CYS A 147 16.22 -13.51 -8.07
CA CYS A 147 17.64 -13.42 -7.77
C CYS A 147 18.24 -14.81 -7.57
N SER A 148 19.46 -15.03 -8.07
CA SER A 148 20.29 -16.18 -7.68
C SER A 148 20.92 -15.95 -6.30
N LEU A 149 21.43 -17.03 -5.71
CA LEU A 149 22.43 -16.92 -4.64
C LEU A 149 23.72 -16.29 -5.18
N VAL A 150 24.50 -15.70 -4.27
CA VAL A 150 25.84 -15.16 -4.56
C VAL A 150 26.84 -16.30 -4.77
N ARG A 151 27.78 -16.13 -5.71
CA ARG A 151 28.84 -17.09 -6.02
C ARG A 151 30.19 -16.41 -6.19
N LEU A 152 31.25 -17.04 -5.68
CA LEU A 152 32.63 -16.62 -5.93
C LEU A 152 33.09 -17.10 -7.31
N LYS A 153 33.43 -16.16 -8.19
CA LYS A 153 34.07 -16.37 -9.50
C LYS A 153 35.57 -16.12 -9.36
N LEU A 154 36.40 -17.10 -9.73
CA LEU A 154 37.85 -16.94 -9.74
C LEU A 154 38.25 -15.92 -10.83
N ALA A 155 39.02 -14.89 -10.46
CA ALA A 155 39.58 -13.91 -11.37
C ALA A 155 41.07 -14.13 -11.62
N LYS A 156 41.83 -14.55 -10.59
CA LYS A 156 43.26 -14.85 -10.68
C LYS A 156 43.62 -15.96 -9.72
N SER A 157 44.23 -17.05 -10.19
CA SER A 157 44.89 -18.00 -9.30
C SER A 157 46.36 -17.64 -9.12
N VAL A 158 46.89 -17.98 -7.95
CA VAL A 158 48.33 -18.05 -7.71
C VAL A 158 48.69 -19.50 -7.44
N HIS A 159 49.75 -19.96 -8.07
CA HIS A 159 50.31 -21.29 -7.95
C HIS A 159 51.75 -21.19 -7.45
N TYR A 160 52.17 -22.14 -6.64
CA TYR A 160 53.54 -22.28 -6.18
C TYR A 160 54.16 -23.56 -6.73
N CYS A 161 55.45 -23.52 -7.07
CA CYS A 161 56.20 -24.66 -7.54
C CYS A 161 57.33 -24.98 -6.55
N GLU A 162 57.12 -26.00 -5.70
CA GLU A 162 58.03 -26.38 -4.60
C GLU A 162 59.48 -26.60 -5.04
N LYS A 163 59.70 -27.01 -6.31
CA LYS A 163 61.02 -27.31 -6.86
C LYS A 163 61.76 -26.09 -7.41
N THR A 164 61.06 -25.02 -7.77
CA THR A 164 61.67 -23.80 -8.33
C THR A 164 61.62 -22.63 -7.37
N GLY A 165 60.75 -22.66 -6.36
CA GLY A 165 60.50 -21.56 -5.44
C GLY A 165 59.72 -20.39 -6.06
N ASN A 166 59.23 -20.55 -7.30
CA ASN A 166 58.55 -19.50 -8.03
C ASN A 166 57.03 -19.54 -7.82
N PHE A 167 56.43 -18.36 -7.77
CA PHE A 167 54.99 -18.17 -7.86
C PHE A 167 54.60 -17.91 -9.32
N SER A 168 53.66 -18.70 -9.84
CA SER A 168 53.08 -18.58 -11.17
C SER A 168 51.62 -18.15 -11.04
N SER A 169 51.25 -16.99 -11.58
CA SER A 169 49.86 -16.50 -11.49
C SER A 169 49.14 -16.59 -12.83
N LYS A 170 47.95 -17.17 -12.85
CA LYS A 170 47.10 -17.26 -14.04
C LYS A 170 45.83 -16.44 -13.85
N GLU A 171 45.57 -15.54 -14.77
CA GLU A 171 44.33 -14.76 -14.80
C GLU A 171 43.26 -15.48 -15.63
N TYR A 172 42.02 -15.42 -15.15
CA TYR A 172 40.87 -16.10 -15.74
C TYR A 172 39.93 -15.08 -16.35
N HIS A 173 39.83 -15.13 -17.67
CA HIS A 173 38.89 -14.33 -18.44
C HIS A 173 37.80 -15.27 -18.99
N ASP A 174 36.55 -14.83 -18.92
CA ASP A 174 35.38 -15.54 -19.41
C ASP A 174 34.55 -14.61 -20.31
N SER A 175 33.71 -15.22 -21.15
CA SER A 175 32.64 -14.60 -21.93
C SER A 175 31.69 -13.67 -21.15
N THR A 176 31.62 -13.76 -19.82
CA THR A 176 30.89 -12.83 -18.96
C THR A 176 31.69 -11.57 -18.57
N SER A 177 33.03 -11.62 -18.56
CA SER A 177 33.88 -10.51 -18.11
C SER A 177 33.95 -9.37 -19.13
N ILE A 178 34.01 -8.12 -18.66
CA ILE A 178 34.12 -6.92 -19.50
C ILE A 178 35.44 -6.93 -20.29
N GLY A 179 35.37 -6.57 -21.58
CA GLY A 179 36.50 -6.53 -22.51
C GLY A 179 36.45 -7.60 -23.62
N ASN A 180 37.21 -7.37 -24.69
CA ASN A 180 37.32 -8.27 -25.87
C ASN A 180 38.39 -9.37 -25.70
N GLN A 181 38.75 -9.73 -24.47
CA GLN A 181 39.72 -10.80 -24.20
C GLN A 181 39.15 -12.19 -24.56
N ILE A 182 40.03 -13.08 -25.02
CA ILE A 182 39.67 -14.46 -25.39
C ILE A 182 39.32 -15.25 -24.11
N PRO A 183 38.21 -16.01 -24.08
CA PRO A 183 37.87 -16.82 -22.92
C PRO A 183 38.96 -17.87 -22.64
N SER A 184 39.49 -17.83 -21.43
CA SER A 184 40.55 -18.71 -20.95
C SER A 184 40.01 -20.13 -20.65
N SER A 185 40.86 -21.15 -20.74
CA SER A 185 40.52 -22.49 -20.26
C SER A 185 40.38 -22.46 -18.73
N SER A 186 39.20 -22.84 -18.24
CA SER A 186 38.83 -22.87 -16.81
C SER A 186 39.58 -23.90 -15.97
N ALA A 187 40.36 -24.79 -16.60
CA ALA A 187 41.25 -25.70 -15.88
C ALA A 187 42.33 -24.94 -15.09
N TYR A 188 42.65 -25.42 -13.89
CA TYR A 188 43.86 -25.04 -13.17
C TYR A 188 45.09 -25.62 -13.89
N PRO A 189 46.18 -24.85 -14.11
CA PRO A 189 47.45 -25.43 -14.53
C PRO A 189 47.99 -26.32 -13.39
N THR A 190 48.18 -27.60 -13.69
CA THR A 190 48.72 -28.60 -12.75
C THR A 190 50.23 -28.78 -12.90
N GLU A 191 50.80 -28.33 -14.01
CA GLU A 191 52.21 -28.47 -14.37
C GLU A 191 52.77 -27.17 -14.97
N ASP A 192 54.01 -26.84 -14.62
CA ASP A 192 54.81 -25.78 -15.26
C ASP A 192 55.18 -26.12 -16.72
N GLU A 193 55.67 -25.13 -17.47
CA GLU A 193 56.34 -25.34 -18.78
C GLU A 193 57.48 -26.38 -18.74
N ASN A 194 58.05 -26.62 -17.54
CA ASN A 194 59.11 -27.60 -17.29
C ASN A 194 58.61 -28.95 -16.74
N GLY A 195 57.30 -29.21 -16.73
CA GLY A 195 56.71 -30.46 -16.23
C GLY A 195 56.84 -30.67 -14.71
N ASN A 196 56.98 -29.59 -13.94
CA ASN A 196 56.96 -29.64 -12.47
C ASN A 196 55.54 -29.45 -11.95
N PRO A 197 55.11 -30.20 -10.92
CA PRO A 197 53.77 -30.07 -10.36
C PRO A 197 53.58 -28.70 -9.69
N LEU A 198 52.45 -28.06 -9.96
CA LEU A 198 52.04 -26.78 -9.39
C LEU A 198 51.00 -27.01 -8.28
N THR A 199 51.24 -26.46 -7.09
CA THR A 199 50.25 -26.38 -6.02
C THR A 199 49.46 -25.08 -6.11
N THR A 200 48.14 -25.11 -5.95
CA THR A 200 47.28 -23.91 -5.91
C THR A 200 47.31 -23.25 -4.54
N GLU A 201 47.69 -21.97 -4.45
CA GLU A 201 47.63 -21.19 -3.22
C GLU A 201 46.36 -20.33 -3.19
N PHE A 202 45.32 -20.87 -2.55
CA PHE A 202 44.02 -20.22 -2.45
C PHE A 202 44.06 -18.89 -1.70
N GLY A 203 45.04 -18.67 -0.80
CA GLY A 203 45.19 -17.44 -0.01
C GLY A 203 45.59 -16.20 -0.82
N TYR A 204 46.40 -16.38 -1.87
CA TYR A 204 46.77 -15.30 -2.81
C TYR A 204 45.91 -15.30 -4.08
N SER A 205 44.94 -16.20 -4.19
CA SER A 205 44.05 -16.30 -5.35
C SER A 205 42.88 -15.31 -5.21
N VAL A 206 42.71 -14.44 -6.21
CA VAL A 206 41.68 -13.40 -6.20
C VAL A 206 40.37 -13.94 -6.75
N TYR A 207 39.34 -13.91 -5.91
CA TYR A 207 37.95 -14.15 -6.25
C TYR A 207 37.19 -12.84 -6.37
N ARG A 208 36.09 -12.84 -7.13
CA ARG A 208 35.09 -11.76 -7.20
C ARG A 208 33.71 -12.36 -6.97
N ASP A 209 32.83 -11.66 -6.27
CA ASP A 209 31.44 -12.09 -6.18
C ASP A 209 30.73 -11.90 -7.51
N HIS A 210 29.80 -12.81 -7.82
CA HIS A 210 29.02 -12.87 -9.05
C HIS A 210 27.59 -13.33 -8.71
N GLN A 211 26.59 -12.57 -9.15
CA GLN A 211 25.18 -12.87 -8.95
C GLN A 211 24.40 -12.67 -10.26
N THR A 212 23.45 -13.56 -10.54
CA THR A 212 22.54 -13.43 -11.69
C THR A 212 21.17 -12.99 -11.19
N ILE A 213 20.64 -11.89 -11.73
CA ILE A 213 19.27 -11.44 -11.48
C ILE A 213 18.46 -11.51 -12.78
N CYS A 214 17.15 -11.66 -12.67
CA CYS A 214 16.21 -11.64 -13.79
C CYS A 214 15.36 -10.38 -13.72
N LEU A 215 15.52 -9.50 -14.71
CA LEU A 215 14.75 -8.27 -14.83
C LEU A 215 13.54 -8.49 -15.73
N GLN A 216 12.35 -8.15 -15.25
CA GLN A 216 11.07 -8.25 -15.97
C GLN A 216 10.56 -6.86 -16.36
N GLU A 217 9.92 -6.76 -17.52
CA GLU A 217 9.25 -5.52 -17.96
C GLU A 217 8.15 -5.09 -16.96
N MET A 218 8.08 -3.79 -16.66
CA MET A 218 7.07 -3.24 -15.74
C MET A 218 5.65 -3.50 -16.27
N PRO A 219 4.70 -4.01 -15.45
CA PRO A 219 3.36 -4.37 -15.91
C PRO A 219 2.55 -3.16 -16.39
N GLU A 220 2.79 -1.97 -15.83
CA GLU A 220 2.18 -0.70 -16.25
C GLU A 220 2.51 -0.30 -17.69
N LYS A 221 3.70 -0.70 -18.20
CA LYS A 221 4.14 -0.41 -19.58
C LYS A 221 3.83 -1.56 -20.55
N MET A 222 3.15 -2.61 -20.09
CA MET A 222 2.85 -3.78 -20.91
C MET A 222 1.55 -3.58 -21.72
N PRO A 223 1.57 -3.68 -23.06
CA PRO A 223 0.35 -3.72 -23.85
C PRO A 223 -0.46 -5.00 -23.52
N PRO A 224 -1.78 -4.89 -23.32
CA PRO A 224 -2.62 -6.00 -22.89
C PRO A 224 -2.64 -7.15 -23.90
N GLY A 225 -2.76 -8.39 -23.40
CA GLY A 225 -2.83 -9.61 -24.21
C GLY A 225 -1.49 -10.18 -24.67
N LEU A 226 -0.36 -9.52 -24.39
CA LEU A 226 0.98 -10.05 -24.67
C LEU A 226 1.71 -10.46 -23.39
N LEU A 227 2.51 -11.54 -23.46
CA LEU A 227 3.32 -12.01 -22.33
C LEU A 227 4.39 -10.99 -21.94
N THR A 228 4.67 -10.85 -20.63
CA THR A 228 5.83 -10.11 -20.11
C THR A 228 7.12 -10.78 -20.59
N ARG A 229 8.11 -9.99 -21.01
CA ARG A 229 9.47 -10.49 -21.26
C ARG A 229 10.36 -10.22 -20.05
N SER A 230 11.35 -11.10 -19.87
CA SER A 230 12.42 -10.96 -18.90
C SER A 230 13.78 -11.17 -19.57
N ILE A 231 14.83 -10.61 -18.96
CA ILE A 231 16.22 -10.72 -19.41
C ILE A 231 17.10 -11.04 -18.20
N ASP A 232 18.09 -11.91 -18.40
CA ASP A 232 19.08 -12.24 -17.38
C ASP A 232 20.20 -11.18 -17.35
N ILE A 233 20.59 -10.78 -16.15
CA ILE A 233 21.57 -9.73 -15.89
C ILE A 233 22.60 -10.25 -14.90
N ILE A 234 23.88 -9.97 -15.16
CA ILE A 234 24.99 -10.31 -14.27
C ILE A 234 25.41 -9.08 -13.47
N LEU A 235 25.50 -9.26 -12.15
CA LEU A 235 26.11 -8.33 -11.20
C LEU A 235 27.46 -8.92 -10.76
N ASP A 236 28.54 -8.18 -10.93
CA ASP A 236 29.91 -8.54 -10.50
C ASP A 236 30.39 -7.61 -9.37
N ASP A 237 31.16 -8.16 -8.42
CA ASP A 237 31.80 -7.51 -7.27
C ASP A 237 30.84 -6.60 -6.47
N ASP A 238 31.08 -5.29 -6.39
CA ASP A 238 30.30 -4.37 -5.55
C ASP A 238 28.82 -4.21 -5.93
N LEU A 239 28.35 -4.74 -7.07
CA LEU A 239 26.92 -4.69 -7.44
C LEU A 239 26.07 -5.79 -6.80
N VAL A 240 26.71 -6.82 -6.23
CA VAL A 240 26.04 -7.99 -5.64
C VAL A 240 25.23 -7.60 -4.39
N ASP A 241 24.08 -8.25 -4.22
CA ASP A 241 23.09 -8.06 -3.13
C ASP A 241 22.55 -6.62 -2.93
N LYS A 242 22.87 -5.68 -3.84
CA LYS A 242 22.26 -4.33 -3.87
C LYS A 242 20.77 -4.33 -4.22
N VAL A 243 20.19 -5.45 -4.68
CA VAL A 243 18.81 -5.52 -5.18
C VAL A 243 18.09 -6.78 -4.71
N LYS A 244 16.83 -6.63 -4.30
CA LYS A 244 15.97 -7.71 -3.81
C LYS A 244 14.87 -8.05 -4.82
N PRO A 245 14.36 -9.30 -4.83
CA PRO A 245 13.17 -9.64 -5.61
C PRO A 245 11.98 -8.74 -5.21
N GLY A 246 11.38 -8.06 -6.17
CA GLY A 246 10.36 -7.02 -5.97
C GLY A 246 10.83 -5.59 -6.25
N ASP A 247 12.14 -5.31 -6.16
CA ASP A 247 12.65 -3.96 -6.38
C ASP A 247 12.48 -3.53 -7.85
N ARG A 248 12.01 -2.30 -8.04
CA ARG A 248 12.09 -1.59 -9.33
C ARG A 248 13.50 -1.05 -9.48
N ILE A 249 14.18 -1.36 -10.58
CA ILE A 249 15.52 -0.81 -10.87
C ILE A 249 15.57 -0.18 -12.26
N GLN A 250 16.41 0.84 -12.36
CA GLN A 250 16.99 1.31 -13.61
C GLN A 250 18.45 0.84 -13.64
N LEU A 251 18.89 0.34 -14.78
CA LEU A 251 20.18 -0.33 -14.93
C LEU A 251 20.88 0.16 -16.19
N ALA A 252 22.10 0.65 -16.03
CA ALA A 252 23.01 0.92 -17.13
C ALA A 252 23.94 -0.29 -17.31
N GLY A 253 24.01 -0.86 -18.52
CA GLY A 253 24.78 -2.07 -18.76
C GLY A 253 25.09 -2.34 -20.22
N CYS A 254 26.05 -3.23 -20.46
CA CYS A 254 26.49 -3.62 -21.79
C CYS A 254 25.73 -4.87 -22.25
N TYR A 255 25.04 -4.80 -23.38
CA TYR A 255 24.23 -5.91 -23.88
C TYR A 255 25.06 -6.89 -24.72
N ARG A 256 25.19 -8.14 -24.25
CA ARG A 256 26.07 -9.16 -24.84
C ARG A 256 25.29 -10.42 -25.25
N ALA A 257 25.74 -11.04 -26.33
CA ALA A 257 25.35 -12.40 -26.69
C ALA A 257 26.44 -13.38 -26.21
N ILE A 258 26.05 -14.40 -25.45
CA ILE A 258 26.92 -15.48 -24.98
C ILE A 258 26.51 -16.77 -25.70
N GLY A 259 27.44 -17.32 -26.48
CA GLY A 259 27.26 -18.60 -27.17
C GLY A 259 27.60 -19.75 -26.22
N LYS A 260 26.73 -20.76 -26.13
CA LYS A 260 27.03 -22.02 -25.42
C LYS A 260 27.65 -23.01 -26.42
N PRO A 261 28.92 -23.44 -26.24
CA PRO A 261 29.54 -24.44 -27.11
C PRO A 261 29.03 -25.85 -26.74
N THR A 262 28.07 -26.37 -27.50
CA THR A 262 27.45 -27.67 -27.22
C THR A 262 28.18 -28.79 -27.97
N GLN A 263 29.03 -29.54 -27.24
CA GLN A 263 29.75 -30.72 -27.72
C GLN A 263 30.42 -30.53 -29.10
N GLY A 264 31.25 -29.49 -29.24
CA GLY A 264 31.99 -29.20 -30.46
C GLY A 264 31.17 -28.58 -31.61
N SER A 265 29.85 -28.43 -31.45
CA SER A 265 28.98 -27.70 -32.37
C SER A 265 28.55 -26.36 -31.76
N THR A 266 28.76 -25.26 -32.49
CA THR A 266 28.25 -23.93 -32.11
C THR A 266 26.83 -23.79 -32.64
N SER A 267 25.83 -23.80 -31.74
CA SER A 267 24.47 -23.45 -32.14
C SER A 267 24.41 -22.00 -32.63
N ALA A 268 23.60 -21.74 -33.65
CA ALA A 268 23.27 -20.38 -34.07
C ALA A 268 22.35 -19.64 -33.07
N THR A 269 21.81 -20.35 -32.06
CA THR A 269 21.05 -19.75 -30.95
C THR A 269 21.98 -19.30 -29.82
N PHE A 270 22.12 -17.99 -29.66
CA PHE A 270 22.88 -17.37 -28.57
C PHE A 270 21.94 -17.02 -27.41
N LYS A 271 22.39 -17.20 -26.16
CA LYS A 271 21.72 -16.61 -25.00
C LYS A 271 22.14 -15.15 -24.89
N THR A 272 21.23 -14.24 -24.62
CA THR A 272 21.57 -12.82 -24.44
C THR A 272 21.47 -12.43 -22.97
N VAL A 273 22.42 -11.61 -22.53
CA VAL A 273 22.67 -11.26 -21.13
C VAL A 273 23.14 -9.82 -21.08
N ILE A 274 22.78 -9.08 -20.02
CA ILE A 274 23.30 -7.74 -19.77
C ILE A 274 24.37 -7.83 -18.67
N ILE A 275 25.55 -7.27 -18.92
CA ILE A 275 26.55 -7.08 -17.87
C ILE A 275 26.25 -5.73 -17.23
N ALA A 276 25.90 -5.72 -15.94
CA ALA A 276 25.54 -4.51 -15.23
C ALA A 276 26.77 -3.64 -14.97
N ASN A 277 26.69 -2.36 -15.36
CA ASN A 277 27.73 -1.38 -15.04
C ASN A 277 27.30 -0.42 -13.92
N ASN A 278 26.01 -0.09 -13.83
CA ASN A 278 25.44 0.63 -12.69
C ASN A 278 24.00 0.18 -12.44
N VAL A 279 23.59 0.20 -11.18
CA VAL A 279 22.25 -0.16 -10.72
C VAL A 279 21.72 0.96 -9.83
N THR A 280 20.65 1.61 -10.27
CA THR A 280 19.91 2.60 -9.48
C THR A 280 18.56 2.02 -9.09
N ILE A 281 18.33 1.84 -7.79
CA ILE A 281 17.04 1.38 -7.28
C ILE A 281 16.04 2.54 -7.42
N LEU A 282 14.90 2.29 -8.08
CA LEU A 282 13.80 3.23 -8.22
C LEU A 282 12.91 3.18 -6.96
N SER A 283 13.53 3.43 -5.81
CA SER A 283 12.97 3.21 -4.47
C SER A 283 11.75 4.07 -4.18
N GLY A 284 10.54 3.49 -4.34
CA GLY A 284 9.27 3.96 -3.75
C GLY A 284 8.67 5.28 -4.27
N GLU A 285 9.49 6.19 -4.78
CA GLU A 285 9.15 7.59 -5.08
C GLU A 285 9.38 7.94 -6.56
N ILE A 286 9.52 6.93 -7.44
CA ILE A 286 9.81 7.12 -8.88
C ILE A 286 8.85 6.32 -9.78
N GLY A 287 7.62 6.07 -9.29
CA GLY A 287 6.43 5.88 -10.13
C GLY A 287 5.67 7.20 -10.35
N LEU A 288 6.37 8.32 -10.17
CA LEU A 288 5.81 9.62 -9.82
C LEU A 288 6.06 10.62 -10.95
N LYS A 289 4.99 11.29 -11.43
CA LYS A 289 5.18 12.42 -12.37
C LYS A 289 5.90 13.54 -11.61
N VAL A 290 6.87 14.21 -12.25
CA VAL A 290 7.51 15.39 -11.67
C VAL A 290 6.41 16.42 -11.36
N ILE A 291 6.35 16.86 -10.09
CA ILE A 291 5.40 17.87 -9.65
C ILE A 291 6.06 19.22 -9.89
N THR A 292 5.41 20.10 -10.66
CA THR A 292 5.88 21.48 -10.85
C THR A 292 5.47 22.35 -9.66
N ASP A 293 6.19 23.44 -9.40
CA ASP A 293 5.78 24.41 -8.35
C ASP A 293 4.37 24.98 -8.59
N VAL A 294 3.93 25.02 -9.86
CA VAL A 294 2.57 25.39 -10.26
C VAL A 294 1.55 24.35 -9.82
N ASP A 295 1.85 23.05 -9.97
CA ASP A 295 1.02 21.98 -9.43
C ASP A 295 0.94 22.06 -7.89
N ILE A 296 2.07 22.25 -7.19
CA ILE A 296 2.12 22.40 -5.72
C ILE A 296 1.24 23.57 -5.28
N ALA A 297 1.40 24.74 -5.90
CA ALA A 297 0.59 25.92 -5.61
C ALA A 297 -0.92 25.69 -5.86
N ASN A 298 -1.29 24.82 -6.80
CA ASN A 298 -2.68 24.46 -7.06
C ASN A 298 -3.22 23.39 -6.08
N ILE A 299 -2.39 22.41 -5.69
CA ILE A 299 -2.67 21.43 -4.63
C ILE A 299 -2.94 22.16 -3.31
N GLU A 300 -2.08 23.12 -2.94
CA GLU A 300 -2.25 23.94 -1.73
C GLU A 300 -3.52 24.81 -1.75
N LYS A 301 -3.87 25.42 -2.90
CA LYS A 301 -5.12 26.20 -3.03
C LYS A 301 -6.33 25.32 -2.80
N ILE A 302 -6.34 24.13 -3.38
CA ILE A 302 -7.43 23.15 -3.20
C ILE A 302 -7.50 22.72 -1.74
N ALA A 303 -6.39 22.26 -1.14
CA ALA A 303 -6.34 21.73 0.22
C ALA A 303 -6.85 22.69 1.33
N LYS A 304 -6.94 24.00 1.05
CA LYS A 304 -7.48 25.02 1.96
C LYS A 304 -9.02 25.06 2.01
N ASN A 305 -9.72 24.47 1.04
CA ASN A 305 -11.18 24.41 1.01
C ASN A 305 -11.71 23.31 1.95
N GLU A 306 -12.80 23.56 2.72
CA GLU A 306 -13.31 22.53 3.63
C GLU A 306 -13.94 21.32 2.90
N ASN A 307 -14.45 21.51 1.67
CA ASN A 307 -15.10 20.47 0.85
C ASN A 307 -14.12 19.60 0.03
N VAL A 308 -12.82 19.63 0.33
CA VAL A 308 -11.79 18.85 -0.41
C VAL A 308 -12.05 17.35 -0.38
N PHE A 309 -12.41 16.80 0.78
CA PHE A 309 -12.54 15.35 0.94
C PHE A 309 -13.69 14.77 0.11
N SER A 310 -14.84 15.46 0.05
CA SER A 310 -15.97 15.09 -0.82
C SER A 310 -15.65 15.29 -2.31
N LEU A 311 -14.99 16.40 -2.68
CA LEU A 311 -14.56 16.67 -4.06
C LEU A 311 -13.59 15.58 -4.58
N LEU A 312 -12.59 15.20 -3.79
CA LEU A 312 -11.65 14.13 -4.11
C LEU A 312 -12.37 12.77 -4.21
N SER A 313 -13.25 12.43 -3.26
CA SER A 313 -13.98 11.14 -3.30
C SER A 313 -14.93 11.05 -4.49
N ARG A 314 -15.56 12.16 -4.91
CA ARG A 314 -16.39 12.24 -6.11
C ARG A 314 -15.57 12.13 -7.40
N SER A 315 -14.38 12.75 -7.43
CA SER A 315 -13.45 12.71 -8.57
C SER A 315 -12.70 11.37 -8.73
N LEU A 316 -12.59 10.59 -7.64
CA LEU A 316 -11.99 9.25 -7.65
C LEU A 316 -12.66 8.33 -8.68
N ALA A 317 -14.00 8.23 -8.63
CA ALA A 317 -14.78 7.36 -9.50
C ALA A 317 -16.04 8.10 -10.02
N PRO A 318 -15.90 8.92 -11.08
CA PRO A 318 -17.03 9.63 -11.70
C PRO A 318 -17.94 8.70 -12.52
N SER A 319 -17.44 7.54 -12.96
CA SER A 319 -18.21 6.54 -13.73
C SER A 319 -19.21 5.71 -12.90
N ILE A 320 -19.12 5.75 -11.57
CA ILE A 320 -19.99 4.99 -10.66
C ILE A 320 -20.85 5.99 -9.89
N TYR A 321 -22.17 5.86 -9.94
CA TYR A 321 -23.07 6.69 -9.13
C TYR A 321 -23.14 6.18 -7.67
N GLY A 322 -23.36 7.10 -6.71
CA GLY A 322 -23.47 6.78 -5.29
C GLY A 322 -22.19 6.22 -4.63
N HIS A 323 -22.37 5.40 -3.59
CA HIS A 323 -21.33 4.74 -2.78
C HIS A 323 -20.27 5.68 -2.18
N GLU A 324 -20.67 6.88 -1.74
CA GLU A 324 -19.74 7.91 -1.28
C GLU A 324 -18.87 7.48 -0.09
N MET A 325 -19.42 6.79 0.93
CA MET A 325 -18.63 6.29 2.07
C MET A 325 -17.53 5.32 1.64
N ILE A 326 -17.80 4.49 0.63
CA ILE A 326 -16.81 3.54 0.08
C ILE A 326 -15.73 4.32 -0.69
N LYS A 327 -16.11 5.33 -1.49
CA LYS A 327 -15.13 6.21 -2.19
C LYS A 327 -14.28 7.04 -1.22
N LYS A 328 -14.89 7.58 -0.15
CA LYS A 328 -14.21 8.25 0.98
C LYS A 328 -13.17 7.30 1.60
N ALA A 329 -13.56 6.07 1.94
CA ALA A 329 -12.66 5.08 2.53
C ALA A 329 -11.51 4.66 1.60
N ILE A 330 -11.78 4.46 0.31
CA ILE A 330 -10.74 4.13 -0.69
C ILE A 330 -9.76 5.29 -0.86
N LEU A 331 -10.22 6.54 -0.82
CA LEU A 331 -9.33 7.70 -0.81
C LEU A 331 -8.41 7.68 0.42
N LEU A 332 -8.93 7.38 1.61
CA LEU A 332 -8.12 7.24 2.83
C LEU A 332 -7.09 6.09 2.72
N MET A 333 -7.48 4.95 2.15
CA MET A 333 -6.57 3.83 1.85
C MET A 333 -5.49 4.23 0.83
N LEU A 334 -5.86 4.93 -0.25
CA LEU A 334 -4.92 5.39 -1.27
C LEU A 334 -3.87 6.35 -0.71
N LEU A 335 -4.23 7.17 0.28
CA LEU A 335 -3.33 8.05 1.03
C LEU A 335 -2.47 7.29 2.04
N GLY A 336 -3.04 6.28 2.70
CA GLY A 336 -2.44 5.53 3.80
C GLY A 336 -2.51 6.28 5.14
N GLY A 337 -2.50 5.54 6.24
CA GLY A 337 -2.34 6.09 7.58
C GLY A 337 -0.87 6.46 7.86
N LYS A 338 -0.48 6.41 9.14
CA LYS A 338 0.90 6.64 9.58
C LYS A 338 1.59 5.33 10.00
N GLU A 339 2.72 5.00 9.39
CA GLU A 339 3.63 3.93 9.86
C GLU A 339 4.35 4.40 11.14
N GLN A 340 4.55 3.51 12.13
CA GLN A 340 5.32 3.84 13.34
C GLN A 340 6.30 2.73 13.72
N ASN A 341 7.58 3.01 13.56
CA ASN A 341 8.67 2.21 14.11
C ASN A 341 9.00 2.68 15.51
N LEU A 342 8.78 1.82 16.51
CA LEU A 342 9.21 2.07 17.88
C LEU A 342 10.70 1.78 18.03
N SER A 343 11.39 2.50 18.92
CA SER A 343 12.80 2.26 19.26
C SER A 343 13.06 0.89 19.89
N SER A 344 11.99 0.19 20.34
CA SER A 344 11.99 -1.22 20.77
C SER A 344 12.08 -2.23 19.61
N GLY A 345 12.13 -1.79 18.35
CA GLY A 345 12.20 -2.65 17.16
C GLY A 345 10.85 -3.20 16.67
N THR A 346 9.75 -2.83 17.33
CA THR A 346 8.39 -3.22 16.94
C THR A 346 7.80 -2.25 15.90
N HIS A 347 7.34 -2.79 14.76
CA HIS A 347 6.67 -2.05 13.68
C HIS A 347 5.15 -2.02 13.92
N ILE A 348 4.52 -0.84 13.85
CA ILE A 348 3.06 -0.69 13.84
C ILE A 348 2.60 -0.32 12.42
N ARG A 349 1.68 -1.12 11.87
CA ARG A 349 1.18 -0.96 10.50
C ARG A 349 0.44 0.37 10.31
N GLY A 350 0.81 1.11 9.27
CA GLY A 350 0.14 2.34 8.82
C GLY A 350 -0.93 2.12 7.75
N ASP A 351 -0.95 0.94 7.12
CA ASP A 351 -1.89 0.57 6.04
C ASP A 351 -3.34 0.40 6.51
N ILE A 352 -4.28 0.65 5.59
CA ILE A 352 -5.72 0.49 5.78
C ILE A 352 -6.19 -0.60 4.82
N ASN A 353 -6.83 -1.65 5.33
CA ASN A 353 -7.30 -2.78 4.53
C ASN A 353 -8.83 -2.74 4.40
N ILE A 354 -9.35 -2.87 3.17
CA ILE A 354 -10.78 -2.76 2.87
C ILE A 354 -11.30 -4.03 2.22
N LEU A 355 -12.40 -4.58 2.75
CA LEU A 355 -13.16 -5.67 2.15
C LEU A 355 -14.52 -5.16 1.66
N MET A 356 -14.86 -5.44 0.41
CA MET A 356 -16.17 -5.17 -0.18
C MET A 356 -16.91 -6.48 -0.44
N VAL A 357 -17.97 -6.74 0.32
CA VAL A 357 -18.90 -7.85 0.10
C VAL A 357 -20.19 -7.32 -0.49
N GLY A 358 -20.93 -8.15 -1.24
CA GLY A 358 -22.21 -7.78 -1.81
C GLY A 358 -22.62 -8.63 -2.99
N ASP A 359 -23.77 -8.33 -3.57
CA ASP A 359 -24.31 -9.05 -4.73
C ASP A 359 -23.41 -8.88 -5.97
N PRO A 360 -23.47 -9.77 -7.00
CA PRO A 360 -22.86 -9.51 -8.30
C PRO A 360 -23.46 -8.25 -8.95
N SER A 361 -22.83 -7.75 -10.00
CA SER A 361 -23.24 -6.53 -10.74
C SER A 361 -23.19 -5.19 -9.96
N THR A 362 -22.99 -5.21 -8.63
CA THR A 362 -22.90 -4.02 -7.73
C THR A 362 -21.62 -3.15 -7.90
N SER A 363 -21.11 -3.02 -9.14
CA SER A 363 -19.96 -2.19 -9.53
C SER A 363 -18.59 -2.44 -8.85
N LYS A 364 -18.47 -3.35 -7.87
CA LYS A 364 -17.21 -3.62 -7.12
C LYS A 364 -15.97 -3.78 -8.01
N SER A 365 -16.02 -4.63 -9.03
CA SER A 365 -14.87 -4.89 -9.93
C SER A 365 -14.53 -3.69 -10.82
N GLN A 366 -15.48 -2.80 -11.13
CA GLN A 366 -15.20 -1.54 -11.82
C GLN A 366 -14.49 -0.54 -10.89
N LEU A 367 -14.87 -0.53 -9.61
CA LEU A 367 -14.20 0.24 -8.57
C LEU A 367 -12.77 -0.28 -8.33
N LEU A 368 -12.54 -1.60 -8.28
CA LEU A 368 -11.18 -2.19 -8.23
C LEU A 368 -10.34 -1.77 -9.46
N ARG A 369 -10.89 -1.84 -10.68
CA ARG A 369 -10.23 -1.35 -11.91
C ARG A 369 -9.92 0.14 -11.85
N ARG A 370 -10.78 0.95 -11.21
CA ARG A 370 -10.51 2.39 -11.04
C ARG A 370 -9.39 2.65 -10.04
N VAL A 371 -9.28 1.86 -8.97
CA VAL A 371 -8.12 1.90 -8.04
C VAL A 371 -6.84 1.51 -8.78
N LEU A 372 -6.86 0.43 -9.56
CA LEU A 372 -5.72 -0.04 -10.37
C LEU A 372 -5.22 1.05 -11.33
N ASN A 373 -6.12 1.81 -11.95
CA ASN A 373 -5.76 2.87 -12.89
C ASN A 373 -5.30 4.18 -12.22
N ILE A 374 -5.54 4.36 -10.90
CA ILE A 374 -5.17 5.56 -10.14
C ILE A 374 -3.87 5.36 -9.34
N ALA A 375 -3.74 4.27 -8.58
CA ALA A 375 -2.58 4.11 -7.70
C ALA A 375 -1.31 3.81 -8.53
N PRO A 376 -0.15 4.42 -8.22
CA PRO A 376 1.09 4.26 -9.00
C PRO A 376 1.81 2.93 -8.74
N LEU A 377 1.30 2.10 -7.83
CA LEU A 377 1.85 0.79 -7.42
C LEU A 377 0.66 -0.15 -7.17
N ALA A 378 -0.10 -0.47 -8.22
CA ALA A 378 -1.36 -1.21 -8.09
C ALA A 378 -1.29 -2.57 -8.81
N ILE A 379 -1.47 -3.66 -8.07
CA ILE A 379 -1.37 -5.02 -8.62
C ILE A 379 -2.72 -5.72 -8.56
N ALA A 380 -3.17 -6.24 -9.70
CA ALA A 380 -4.41 -7.00 -9.83
C ALA A 380 -4.17 -8.49 -9.62
N THR A 381 -4.97 -9.11 -8.77
CA THR A 381 -4.96 -10.54 -8.44
C THR A 381 -6.38 -11.09 -8.39
N THR A 382 -6.56 -12.37 -8.70
CA THR A 382 -7.86 -13.05 -8.59
C THR A 382 -7.73 -14.21 -7.61
N GLY A 383 -8.68 -14.37 -6.69
CA GLY A 383 -8.58 -15.35 -5.61
C GLY A 383 -8.42 -16.79 -6.10
N ARG A 384 -8.90 -17.10 -7.30
CA ARG A 384 -8.72 -18.41 -7.96
C ARG A 384 -7.43 -18.55 -8.77
N GLY A 385 -6.90 -17.46 -9.34
CA GLY A 385 -5.68 -17.49 -10.16
C GLY A 385 -4.40 -17.33 -9.34
N SER A 386 -4.50 -16.63 -8.20
CA SER A 386 -3.36 -16.23 -7.37
C SER A 386 -3.04 -17.26 -6.30
N THR A 387 -2.59 -18.45 -6.73
CA THR A 387 -2.03 -19.47 -5.84
C THR A 387 -0.93 -18.88 -4.94
N GLY A 388 -0.69 -19.44 -3.75
CA GLY A 388 0.27 -18.91 -2.78
C GLY A 388 1.70 -18.66 -3.32
N VAL A 389 2.11 -19.39 -4.37
CA VAL A 389 3.34 -19.15 -5.15
C VAL A 389 3.32 -17.77 -5.82
N GLY A 390 2.25 -17.45 -6.54
CA GLY A 390 2.07 -16.18 -7.23
C GLY A 390 1.60 -15.04 -6.33
N LEU A 391 1.12 -15.33 -5.12
CA LEU A 391 0.65 -14.32 -4.17
C LEU A 391 1.76 -13.87 -3.18
N THR A 392 2.55 -14.80 -2.65
CA THR A 392 3.65 -14.49 -1.71
C THR A 392 5.02 -14.45 -2.37
N ALA A 393 5.77 -15.54 -2.32
CA ALA A 393 6.98 -15.81 -3.09
C ALA A 393 7.31 -17.31 -3.00
N ALA A 394 8.11 -17.80 -3.95
CA ALA A 394 8.43 -19.21 -4.07
C ALA A 394 9.94 -19.45 -4.28
N VAL A 395 10.41 -20.59 -3.77
CA VAL A 395 11.74 -21.10 -4.08
C VAL A 395 11.63 -21.98 -5.32
N THR A 396 11.81 -21.39 -6.50
CA THR A 396 11.88 -22.13 -7.76
C THR A 396 13.29 -22.68 -7.96
N ARG A 397 13.44 -23.66 -8.87
CA ARG A 397 14.77 -24.06 -9.33
C ARG A 397 15.04 -23.52 -10.72
N ASP A 398 16.17 -22.87 -10.90
CA ASP A 398 16.60 -22.48 -12.24
C ASP A 398 16.97 -23.71 -13.09
N LYS A 399 16.62 -23.65 -14.37
CA LYS A 399 16.72 -24.78 -15.29
C LYS A 399 18.10 -24.92 -15.93
N GLU A 400 18.92 -23.86 -15.94
CA GLU A 400 20.25 -23.90 -16.54
C GLU A 400 21.33 -24.25 -15.50
N THR A 401 21.19 -23.73 -14.29
CA THR A 401 22.16 -23.88 -13.19
C THR A 401 21.79 -24.98 -12.18
N GLY A 402 20.51 -25.38 -12.13
CA GLY A 402 19.97 -26.31 -11.12
C GLY A 402 19.80 -25.68 -9.73
N GLU A 403 20.11 -24.40 -9.57
CA GLU A 403 20.11 -23.67 -8.30
C GLU A 403 18.71 -23.39 -7.77
N LYS A 404 18.62 -23.06 -6.49
CA LYS A 404 17.41 -22.54 -5.86
C LYS A 404 17.42 -21.01 -6.03
N CYS A 405 16.45 -20.47 -6.74
CA CYS A 405 16.23 -19.03 -6.85
C CYS A 405 14.99 -18.64 -6.04
N LEU A 406 14.95 -17.39 -5.57
CA LEU A 406 13.78 -16.83 -4.91
C LEU A 406 13.00 -15.99 -5.93
N GLU A 407 11.71 -16.27 -6.09
CA GLU A 407 10.82 -15.65 -7.06
C GLU A 407 9.70 -14.90 -6.34
N ALA A 408 9.58 -13.59 -6.59
CA ALA A 408 8.64 -12.72 -5.89
C ALA A 408 7.22 -12.82 -6.45
N GLY A 409 6.24 -13.03 -5.57
CA GLY A 409 4.81 -12.99 -5.88
C GLY A 409 4.20 -11.61 -5.64
N ALA A 410 2.93 -11.47 -6.04
CA ALA A 410 2.21 -10.21 -6.17
C ALA A 410 2.24 -9.28 -4.95
N MET A 411 2.22 -9.81 -3.72
CA MET A 411 2.26 -8.96 -2.51
C MET A 411 3.65 -8.38 -2.23
N VAL A 412 4.72 -9.10 -2.61
CA VAL A 412 6.12 -8.63 -2.49
C VAL A 412 6.46 -7.66 -3.63
N LEU A 413 6.00 -7.95 -4.85
CA LEU A 413 6.07 -7.02 -6.00
C LEU A 413 5.31 -5.70 -5.76
N GLY A 414 4.45 -5.65 -4.73
CA GLY A 414 3.57 -4.53 -4.38
C GLY A 414 3.93 -3.80 -3.08
N ASP A 415 5.15 -3.94 -2.53
CA ASP A 415 5.56 -3.20 -1.33
C ASP A 415 5.36 -1.67 -1.50
N ARG A 416 4.77 -1.04 -0.48
CA ARG A 416 4.26 0.35 -0.44
C ARG A 416 3.16 0.69 -1.46
N GLY A 417 2.60 -0.33 -2.12
CA GLY A 417 1.51 -0.24 -3.07
C GLY A 417 0.14 -0.68 -2.53
N VAL A 418 -0.77 -0.94 -3.47
CA VAL A 418 -2.12 -1.45 -3.24
C VAL A 418 -2.29 -2.77 -3.98
N VAL A 419 -2.69 -3.82 -3.26
CA VAL A 419 -3.02 -5.12 -3.85
C VAL A 419 -4.54 -5.24 -3.97
N CYS A 420 -5.02 -5.32 -5.21
CA CYS A 420 -6.42 -5.53 -5.53
C CYS A 420 -6.69 -7.02 -5.72
N ILE A 421 -7.52 -7.61 -4.86
CA ILE A 421 -7.94 -9.02 -4.94
C ILE A 421 -9.43 -9.07 -5.33
N ASP A 422 -9.75 -9.56 -6.53
CA ASP A 422 -11.13 -9.91 -6.89
C ASP A 422 -11.40 -11.41 -6.64
N GLU A 423 -12.66 -11.81 -6.46
CA GLU A 423 -13.06 -13.17 -6.06
C GLU A 423 -12.37 -13.70 -4.77
N PHE A 424 -12.19 -12.86 -3.75
CA PHE A 424 -11.49 -13.21 -2.50
C PHE A 424 -12.10 -14.43 -1.77
N ASP A 425 -13.40 -14.67 -1.92
CA ASP A 425 -14.08 -15.85 -1.37
C ASP A 425 -13.63 -17.18 -2.02
N LYS A 426 -13.04 -17.15 -3.21
CA LYS A 426 -12.56 -18.33 -3.97
C LYS A 426 -11.12 -18.74 -3.67
N MET A 427 -10.45 -18.09 -2.72
CA MET A 427 -9.06 -18.41 -2.33
C MET A 427 -8.93 -19.71 -1.55
N MET A 428 -7.86 -20.46 -1.84
CA MET A 428 -7.46 -21.70 -1.15
C MET A 428 -6.95 -21.43 0.26
N ASP A 429 -7.16 -22.37 1.20
CA ASP A 429 -6.81 -22.18 2.61
C ASP A 429 -5.31 -22.04 2.89
N THR A 430 -4.46 -22.63 2.05
CA THR A 430 -2.99 -22.40 2.09
C THR A 430 -2.62 -20.94 1.94
N ASP A 431 -3.40 -20.21 1.16
CA ASP A 431 -3.08 -18.86 0.71
C ASP A 431 -3.71 -17.84 1.68
N ARG A 432 -4.78 -18.24 2.38
CA ARG A 432 -5.35 -17.53 3.56
C ARG A 432 -4.34 -17.44 4.72
N VAL A 433 -3.56 -18.50 4.98
CA VAL A 433 -2.48 -18.46 6.00
C VAL A 433 -1.40 -17.44 5.63
N ALA A 434 -1.06 -17.35 4.36
CA ALA A 434 -0.08 -16.39 3.87
C ALA A 434 -0.57 -14.93 4.02
N ILE A 435 -1.84 -14.68 3.68
CA ILE A 435 -2.48 -13.37 3.86
C ILE A 435 -2.62 -13.00 5.35
N HIS A 436 -2.85 -13.98 6.23
CA HIS A 436 -2.87 -13.78 7.69
C HIS A 436 -1.54 -13.26 8.25
N GLU A 437 -0.41 -13.63 7.64
CA GLU A 437 0.94 -13.17 7.98
C GLU A 437 1.18 -11.75 7.43
N VAL A 438 0.99 -11.57 6.12
CA VAL A 438 1.24 -10.28 5.44
C VAL A 438 0.38 -9.14 5.99
N MET A 439 -0.92 -9.36 6.20
CA MET A 439 -1.77 -8.29 6.75
C MET A 439 -1.38 -7.90 8.17
N GLU A 440 -0.88 -8.84 8.99
CA GLU A 440 -0.56 -8.58 10.40
C GLU A 440 0.83 -7.99 10.59
N GLN A 441 1.83 -8.56 9.91
CA GLN A 441 3.26 -8.26 10.10
C GLN A 441 3.86 -7.39 8.98
N GLN A 442 3.16 -7.21 7.85
CA GLN A 442 3.66 -6.56 6.63
C GLN A 442 4.96 -7.19 6.07
N THR A 443 5.19 -8.47 6.38
CA THR A 443 6.32 -9.28 5.92
C THR A 443 5.85 -10.68 5.53
N VAL A 444 6.56 -11.31 4.59
CA VAL A 444 6.44 -12.73 4.24
C VAL A 444 7.69 -13.46 4.72
N THR A 445 7.55 -14.39 5.66
CA THR A 445 8.66 -15.30 6.04
C THR A 445 8.61 -16.59 5.23
N ILE A 446 9.74 -16.94 4.60
CA ILE A 446 9.85 -18.14 3.77
C ILE A 446 10.92 -19.05 4.37
N ALA A 447 10.44 -20.11 5.01
CA ALA A 447 11.23 -21.24 5.50
C ALA A 447 11.01 -22.45 4.58
N LYS A 448 11.52 -22.40 3.34
CA LYS A 448 11.28 -23.43 2.31
C LYS A 448 12.58 -23.89 1.65
N ALA A 449 12.71 -25.21 1.46
CA ALA A 449 13.85 -25.86 0.80
C ALA A 449 15.24 -25.51 1.38
N GLY A 450 15.33 -25.12 2.66
CA GLY A 450 16.58 -24.69 3.32
C GLY A 450 16.96 -23.23 3.09
N ILE A 451 16.08 -22.43 2.47
CA ILE A 451 16.15 -20.97 2.49
C ILE A 451 15.24 -20.48 3.63
N HIS A 452 15.78 -19.60 4.47
CA HIS A 452 15.07 -18.92 5.56
C HIS A 452 15.22 -17.40 5.35
N THR A 453 14.25 -16.77 4.70
CA THR A 453 14.29 -15.35 4.33
C THR A 453 12.97 -14.65 4.63
N SER A 454 13.05 -13.47 5.22
CA SER A 454 11.92 -12.53 5.35
C SER A 454 11.95 -11.52 4.20
N LEU A 455 10.85 -11.45 3.44
CA LEU A 455 10.62 -10.42 2.42
C LEU A 455 9.65 -9.36 2.97
N ASN A 456 9.81 -8.10 2.58
CA ASN A 456 8.87 -7.04 2.94
C ASN A 456 7.64 -7.08 2.03
N ALA A 457 6.46 -6.81 2.59
CA ALA A 457 5.19 -6.75 1.88
C ALA A 457 4.25 -5.76 2.59
N ARG A 458 4.67 -4.49 2.72
CA ARG A 458 3.88 -3.40 3.31
C ARG A 458 2.90 -2.87 2.27
N CYS A 459 1.81 -3.59 2.04
CA CYS A 459 0.81 -3.22 1.05
C CYS A 459 -0.59 -3.13 1.65
N SER A 460 -1.32 -2.09 1.27
CA SER A 460 -2.74 -1.94 1.59
C SER A 460 -3.55 -2.89 0.70
N VAL A 461 -4.33 -3.79 1.30
CA VAL A 461 -5.16 -4.77 0.57
C VAL A 461 -6.58 -4.24 0.38
N ILE A 462 -7.04 -4.22 -0.88
CA ILE A 462 -8.46 -4.04 -1.21
C ILE A 462 -9.01 -5.31 -1.85
N ALA A 463 -9.99 -5.91 -1.19
CA ALA A 463 -10.59 -7.18 -1.58
C ALA A 463 -12.05 -7.01 -1.99
N ALA A 464 -12.49 -7.70 -3.04
CA ALA A 464 -13.89 -7.92 -3.36
C ALA A 464 -14.25 -9.40 -3.15
N ALA A 465 -15.39 -9.65 -2.51
CA ALA A 465 -15.95 -10.98 -2.30
C ALA A 465 -17.44 -11.00 -2.64
N ASN A 466 -17.96 -12.16 -3.00
CA ASN A 466 -19.38 -12.40 -3.22
C ASN A 466 -19.95 -13.30 -2.09
N PRO A 467 -21.22 -13.12 -1.67
CA PRO A 467 -21.84 -13.97 -0.66
C PRO A 467 -22.04 -15.39 -1.19
N ILE A 468 -22.15 -16.35 -0.27
CA ILE A 468 -22.13 -17.80 -0.56
C ILE A 468 -23.19 -18.21 -1.61
N TYR A 469 -24.38 -17.61 -1.53
CA TYR A 469 -25.53 -17.91 -2.39
C TYR A 469 -25.68 -16.96 -3.59
N GLY A 470 -24.64 -16.19 -3.92
CA GLY A 470 -24.69 -15.14 -4.93
C GLY A 470 -25.40 -13.86 -4.47
N GLN A 471 -26.52 -14.00 -3.75
CA GLN A 471 -27.25 -12.89 -3.14
C GLN A 471 -27.04 -12.79 -1.62
N TYR A 472 -27.08 -11.56 -1.08
CA TYR A 472 -26.90 -11.26 0.34
C TYR A 472 -28.22 -11.32 1.11
N ASN A 473 -28.41 -12.38 1.91
CA ASN A 473 -29.62 -12.58 2.70
C ASN A 473 -29.65 -11.68 3.95
N ILE A 474 -30.29 -10.52 3.86
CA ILE A 474 -30.42 -9.53 4.96
C ILE A 474 -30.97 -10.17 6.26
N HIS A 475 -31.84 -11.18 6.17
CA HIS A 475 -32.41 -11.88 7.33
C HIS A 475 -31.47 -12.91 8.00
N LYS A 476 -30.19 -12.99 7.60
CA LYS A 476 -29.20 -13.92 8.16
C LYS A 476 -27.95 -13.15 8.61
N ASP A 477 -27.33 -13.62 9.67
CA ASP A 477 -26.19 -12.94 10.32
C ASP A 477 -25.07 -12.62 9.31
N PRO A 478 -24.53 -11.38 9.31
CA PRO A 478 -23.51 -10.96 8.35
C PRO A 478 -22.32 -11.93 8.26
N ALA A 479 -21.84 -12.43 9.40
CA ALA A 479 -20.73 -13.37 9.46
C ALA A 479 -21.02 -14.70 8.73
N HIS A 480 -22.26 -15.19 8.72
CA HIS A 480 -22.59 -16.45 8.02
C HIS A 480 -22.88 -16.24 6.52
N ASN A 481 -23.30 -15.04 6.10
CA ASN A 481 -23.44 -14.73 4.67
C ASN A 481 -22.09 -14.69 3.93
N ILE A 482 -20.97 -14.69 4.67
CA ILE A 482 -19.60 -14.54 4.17
C ILE A 482 -18.81 -15.83 4.51
N ALA A 483 -18.27 -16.54 3.51
CA ALA A 483 -17.46 -17.75 3.74
C ALA A 483 -16.01 -17.45 4.18
N LEU A 484 -15.85 -16.57 5.18
CA LEU A 484 -14.57 -16.17 5.76
C LEU A 484 -14.62 -16.33 7.28
N PRO A 485 -13.59 -16.89 7.93
CA PRO A 485 -13.51 -16.93 9.39
C PRO A 485 -13.30 -15.51 9.97
N ASP A 486 -13.77 -15.31 11.20
CA ASP A 486 -13.62 -14.04 11.93
C ASP A 486 -12.15 -13.59 12.09
N SER A 487 -11.20 -14.53 11.99
CA SER A 487 -9.75 -14.26 11.97
C SER A 487 -9.27 -13.50 10.73
N LEU A 488 -10.02 -13.51 9.62
CA LEU A 488 -9.82 -12.64 8.46
C LEU A 488 -10.62 -11.35 8.60
N LEU A 489 -11.89 -11.42 9.00
CA LEU A 489 -12.74 -10.22 9.15
C LEU A 489 -12.15 -9.21 10.16
N SER A 490 -11.55 -9.69 11.25
CA SER A 490 -10.82 -8.89 12.24
C SER A 490 -9.41 -8.44 11.83
N ARG A 491 -8.98 -8.69 10.59
CA ARG A 491 -7.75 -8.14 9.99
C ARG A 491 -8.00 -7.04 8.97
N PHE A 492 -9.18 -7.05 8.32
CA PHE A 492 -9.65 -5.90 7.54
C PHE A 492 -10.04 -4.77 8.48
N ASP A 493 -9.67 -3.55 8.13
CA ASP A 493 -9.94 -2.36 8.94
C ASP A 493 -11.34 -1.80 8.68
N LEU A 494 -11.88 -2.05 7.48
CA LEU A 494 -13.25 -1.73 7.06
C LEU A 494 -13.84 -2.88 6.25
N VAL A 495 -15.09 -3.26 6.55
CA VAL A 495 -15.89 -4.23 5.79
C VAL A 495 -17.16 -3.54 5.32
N PHE A 496 -17.33 -3.39 4.01
CA PHE A 496 -18.53 -2.79 3.42
C PHE A 496 -19.43 -3.87 2.82
N VAL A 497 -20.70 -3.90 3.23
CA VAL A 497 -21.72 -4.81 2.68
C VAL A 497 -22.63 -4.03 1.72
N VAL A 498 -22.33 -4.12 0.43
CA VAL A 498 -23.15 -3.56 -0.66
C VAL A 498 -24.30 -4.51 -0.97
N THR A 499 -25.52 -4.13 -0.60
CA THR A 499 -26.75 -4.76 -1.09
C THR A 499 -27.22 -4.06 -2.36
N ASP A 500 -27.78 -4.83 -3.27
CA ASP A 500 -28.63 -4.31 -4.34
C ASP A 500 -30.04 -4.04 -3.77
N GLU A 501 -30.44 -2.77 -3.75
CA GLU A 501 -31.67 -2.28 -3.12
C GLU A 501 -32.54 -1.58 -4.16
N ILE A 502 -33.51 -2.34 -4.69
CA ILE A 502 -34.45 -1.91 -5.73
C ILE A 502 -35.21 -0.66 -5.26
N ASN A 503 -34.95 0.48 -5.90
CA ASN A 503 -35.53 1.76 -5.53
C ASN A 503 -35.60 2.69 -6.75
N GLU A 504 -36.81 2.87 -7.28
CA GLU A 504 -37.10 3.63 -8.49
C GLU A 504 -36.41 5.00 -8.58
N ALA A 505 -36.32 5.74 -7.46
CA ALA A 505 -35.64 7.04 -7.43
C ALA A 505 -34.12 6.91 -7.61
N ARG A 506 -33.51 5.90 -6.98
CA ARG A 506 -32.08 5.60 -7.12
C ARG A 506 -31.77 5.05 -8.51
N ASP A 507 -32.62 4.17 -9.02
CA ASP A 507 -32.43 3.50 -10.31
C ASP A 507 -32.64 4.47 -11.48
N SER A 508 -33.54 5.45 -11.34
CA SER A 508 -33.67 6.59 -12.27
C SER A 508 -32.40 7.45 -12.30
N LEU A 509 -31.80 7.74 -11.13
CA LEU A 509 -30.55 8.51 -11.04
C LEU A 509 -29.35 7.74 -11.61
N ILE A 510 -29.24 6.43 -11.35
CA ILE A 510 -28.24 5.55 -11.96
C ILE A 510 -28.42 5.54 -13.49
N SER A 511 -29.66 5.37 -13.97
CA SER A 511 -29.96 5.33 -15.41
C SER A 511 -29.57 6.63 -16.12
N LYS A 512 -29.94 7.79 -15.56
CA LYS A 512 -29.52 9.11 -16.06
C LYS A 512 -28.00 9.28 -16.06
N HIS A 513 -27.32 8.78 -15.04
CA HIS A 513 -25.85 8.84 -14.95
C HIS A 513 -25.16 7.92 -15.97
N VAL A 514 -25.69 6.72 -16.21
CA VAL A 514 -25.20 5.79 -17.23
C VAL A 514 -25.44 6.34 -18.65
N LEU A 515 -26.61 6.91 -18.93
CA LEU A 515 -26.88 7.60 -20.20
C LEU A 515 -25.86 8.73 -20.46
N ARG A 516 -25.66 9.62 -19.48
CA ARG A 516 -24.64 10.70 -19.56
C ARG A 516 -23.22 10.18 -19.80
N LEU A 517 -22.88 8.97 -19.35
CA LEU A 517 -21.57 8.34 -19.63
C LEU A 517 -21.47 7.73 -21.03
N HIS A 518 -22.59 7.29 -21.63
CA HIS A 518 -22.65 6.83 -23.01
C HIS A 518 -22.78 7.99 -24.03
N GLU A 519 -23.39 9.10 -23.62
CA GLU A 519 -23.47 10.36 -24.36
C GLU A 519 -22.16 11.16 -24.33
N TYR A 520 -21.25 10.85 -23.39
CA TYR A 520 -19.98 11.53 -23.25
C TYR A 520 -19.09 11.34 -24.49
N ARG A 521 -18.81 12.46 -25.17
CA ARG A 521 -17.84 12.55 -26.27
C ARG A 521 -16.56 13.21 -25.74
N PRO A 522 -15.37 12.79 -26.21
CA PRO A 522 -14.15 13.53 -25.91
C PRO A 522 -14.22 14.94 -26.52
N PRO A 523 -13.65 15.96 -25.86
CA PRO A 523 -13.58 17.30 -26.44
C PRO A 523 -12.81 17.25 -27.78
N ASN A 524 -13.22 18.10 -28.72
CA ASN A 524 -12.67 18.27 -30.07
C ASN A 524 -13.06 17.21 -31.15
N LEU A 525 -14.14 16.43 -30.96
CA LEU A 525 -14.76 15.67 -32.07
C LEU A 525 -16.12 16.27 -32.49
N GLU A 526 -16.26 16.56 -33.78
CA GLU A 526 -17.53 16.93 -34.43
C GLU A 526 -18.43 15.70 -34.70
N GLU A 527 -19.73 15.92 -34.86
CA GLU A 527 -20.69 14.83 -35.10
C GLU A 527 -20.49 14.14 -36.46
N GLY A 528 -20.55 12.82 -36.47
CA GLY A 528 -20.47 11.99 -37.68
C GLY A 528 -19.07 11.49 -38.06
N VAL A 529 -18.01 11.98 -37.40
CA VAL A 529 -16.66 11.40 -37.57
C VAL A 529 -16.58 10.07 -36.81
N PRO A 530 -16.25 8.93 -37.46
CA PRO A 530 -16.05 7.68 -36.75
C PRO A 530 -14.83 7.78 -35.84
N ILE A 531 -14.94 7.29 -34.60
CA ILE A 531 -13.84 7.22 -33.65
C ILE A 531 -12.72 6.40 -34.29
N LYS A 532 -11.56 7.04 -34.51
CA LYS A 532 -10.34 6.29 -34.83
C LYS A 532 -9.89 5.60 -33.55
N GLU A 533 -9.83 4.27 -33.57
CA GLU A 533 -9.11 3.53 -32.55
C GLU A 533 -7.61 3.86 -32.70
N ASP A 534 -7.06 4.63 -31.75
CA ASP A 534 -5.63 4.94 -31.66
C ASP A 534 -4.85 3.68 -31.25
N SER A 535 -4.76 2.77 -32.21
CA SER A 535 -4.01 1.51 -32.23
C SER A 535 -2.49 1.76 -32.37
N GLY A 536 -2.01 2.85 -31.78
CA GLY A 536 -0.67 3.41 -31.97
C GLY A 536 -0.19 4.20 -30.76
N GLN A 537 0.25 3.51 -29.70
CA GLN A 537 1.05 4.13 -28.64
C GLN A 537 2.47 4.48 -29.16
N THR A 538 2.58 5.50 -30.01
CA THR A 538 3.84 6.20 -30.29
C THR A 538 4.14 7.22 -29.18
N ILE A 539 4.14 6.74 -27.93
CA ILE A 539 4.29 7.55 -26.72
C ILE A 539 5.51 7.03 -25.95
N PHE A 540 6.55 7.86 -25.89
CA PHE A 540 7.56 7.92 -24.81
C PHE A 540 8.57 9.06 -25.03
N MET A 541 8.76 9.55 -26.27
CA MET A 541 9.57 10.75 -26.54
C MET A 541 8.78 12.06 -26.39
N GLU A 542 7.53 12.14 -26.85
CA GLU A 542 6.71 13.36 -26.69
C GLU A 542 6.23 13.62 -25.25
N GLU A 543 6.16 12.60 -24.40
CA GLU A 543 5.73 12.76 -23.01
C GLU A 543 6.75 13.54 -22.15
N ALA A 544 8.04 13.52 -22.53
CA ALA A 544 9.06 14.31 -21.84
C ALA A 544 8.78 15.81 -21.95
N GLU A 545 8.45 16.31 -23.14
CA GLU A 545 8.17 17.73 -23.38
C GLU A 545 6.82 18.13 -22.76
N LYS A 546 5.78 17.30 -22.95
CA LYS A 546 4.43 17.52 -22.37
C LYS A 546 4.39 17.45 -20.84
N SER A 547 5.36 16.80 -20.17
CA SER A 547 5.47 16.79 -18.70
C SER A 547 5.70 18.17 -18.08
N THR A 548 6.18 19.12 -18.88
CA THR A 548 6.49 20.50 -18.48
C THR A 548 5.29 21.44 -18.55
N GLU A 549 4.18 21.03 -19.20
CA GLU A 549 2.99 21.87 -19.34
C GLU A 549 2.13 21.82 -18.06
N PRO A 550 1.56 22.96 -17.60
CA PRO A 550 0.75 23.00 -16.39
C PRO A 550 -0.54 22.19 -16.60
N THR A 551 -0.66 21.07 -15.87
CA THR A 551 -1.77 20.12 -16.03
C THR A 551 -3.11 20.79 -15.70
N SER A 552 -4.13 20.57 -16.53
CA SER A 552 -5.49 21.06 -16.27
C SER A 552 -6.03 20.48 -14.96
N VAL A 553 -6.28 21.37 -14.00
CA VAL A 553 -6.71 21.02 -12.64
C VAL A 553 -8.09 20.35 -12.65
N TYR A 554 -9.01 20.92 -13.44
CA TYR A 554 -10.36 20.42 -13.62
C TYR A 554 -10.50 19.71 -14.96
N MET A 555 -11.34 18.67 -14.99
CA MET A 555 -11.79 18.06 -16.24
C MET A 555 -12.83 18.98 -16.88
N GLN A 556 -12.51 19.56 -18.04
CA GLN A 556 -13.45 20.38 -18.80
C GLN A 556 -14.52 19.47 -19.42
N TYR A 557 -15.65 19.35 -18.73
CA TYR A 557 -16.87 18.75 -19.24
C TYR A 557 -17.65 19.79 -20.07
N ASP A 558 -17.28 19.96 -21.33
CA ASP A 558 -18.14 20.60 -22.33
C ASP A 558 -19.29 19.65 -22.72
N LEU A 559 -20.16 19.38 -21.74
CA LEU A 559 -21.52 18.89 -21.99
C LEU A 559 -22.31 20.07 -22.53
N LEU A 560 -23.05 19.89 -23.63
CA LEU A 560 -23.70 20.98 -24.34
C LEU A 560 -24.69 21.71 -23.41
N SER A 561 -24.44 23.00 -23.16
CA SER A 561 -25.34 23.90 -22.43
C SER A 561 -26.65 24.12 -23.20
N ASN A 562 -27.59 23.19 -23.07
CA ASN A 562 -28.89 23.26 -23.74
C ASN A 562 -30.09 22.80 -22.89
N ASP A 563 -29.90 22.60 -21.58
CA ASP A 563 -31.00 22.65 -20.61
C ASP A 563 -31.30 24.12 -20.28
N ASN A 564 -32.21 24.74 -21.03
CA ASN A 564 -32.67 26.13 -20.80
C ASN A 564 -33.76 26.21 -19.69
N ASP A 565 -33.54 25.54 -18.56
CA ASP A 565 -34.41 25.61 -17.38
C ASP A 565 -33.84 26.52 -16.29
N ASN A 566 -34.73 27.26 -15.61
CA ASN A 566 -34.38 28.51 -14.92
C ASN A 566 -33.95 28.36 -13.44
N ASP A 567 -33.30 27.25 -13.07
CA ASP A 567 -32.81 27.01 -11.70
C ASP A 567 -31.43 27.66 -11.44
N GLN A 568 -31.42 29.00 -11.38
CA GLN A 568 -30.23 29.81 -11.07
C GLN A 568 -29.82 29.76 -9.58
N ARG A 569 -29.73 28.56 -8.98
CA ARG A 569 -29.30 28.35 -7.58
C ARG A 569 -28.22 27.29 -7.37
N ASP A 570 -28.10 26.30 -8.26
CA ASP A 570 -27.00 25.32 -8.21
C ASP A 570 -25.82 25.81 -9.07
N SER A 571 -25.13 26.86 -8.60
CA SER A 571 -23.86 27.32 -9.20
C SER A 571 -22.68 26.37 -8.92
N ASP A 572 -22.89 25.31 -8.13
CA ASP A 572 -21.96 24.19 -7.94
C ASP A 572 -21.94 23.27 -9.17
N GLN A 573 -21.65 23.86 -10.35
CA GLN A 573 -21.29 23.10 -11.55
C GLN A 573 -20.14 22.16 -11.21
N ALA A 574 -20.40 20.86 -11.31
CA ALA A 574 -19.57 19.83 -10.68
C ALA A 574 -18.18 19.70 -11.36
N THR A 575 -17.25 20.53 -10.93
CA THR A 575 -15.87 20.62 -11.40
C THR A 575 -15.03 19.45 -10.90
N PHE A 576 -15.24 18.27 -11.48
CA PHE A 576 -14.43 17.08 -11.22
C PHE A 576 -12.94 17.38 -11.46
N LEU A 577 -12.08 16.93 -10.56
CA LEU A 577 -10.62 17.05 -10.71
C LEU A 577 -10.13 16.09 -11.81
N SER A 578 -9.16 16.54 -12.61
CA SER A 578 -8.52 15.70 -13.63
C SER A 578 -7.89 14.47 -12.97
N SER A 579 -8.00 13.28 -13.58
CA SER A 579 -7.41 12.07 -12.99
C SER A 579 -5.88 12.09 -12.96
N GLU A 580 -5.24 12.91 -13.79
CA GLU A 580 -3.80 13.20 -13.73
C GLU A 580 -3.47 14.05 -12.50
N PHE A 581 -4.25 15.11 -12.26
CA PHE A 581 -4.07 15.99 -11.10
C PHE A 581 -4.36 15.24 -9.78
N LEU A 582 -5.35 14.34 -9.77
CA LEU A 582 -5.63 13.48 -8.62
C LEU A 582 -4.44 12.53 -8.30
N LYS A 583 -3.72 12.02 -9.31
CA LYS A 583 -2.48 11.26 -9.10
C LYS A 583 -1.41 12.14 -8.45
N LYS A 584 -1.14 13.34 -9.00
CA LYS A 584 -0.20 14.32 -8.43
C LYS A 584 -0.58 14.71 -6.99
N TYR A 585 -1.87 14.83 -6.68
CA TYR A 585 -2.38 15.14 -5.33
C TYR A 585 -2.10 14.01 -4.34
N ILE A 586 -2.52 12.77 -4.65
CA ILE A 586 -2.30 11.59 -3.78
C ILE A 586 -0.80 11.36 -3.55
N GLN A 587 0.01 11.54 -4.60
CA GLN A 587 1.46 11.54 -4.54
C GLN A 587 2.02 12.58 -3.55
N TYR A 588 1.66 13.86 -3.72
CA TYR A 588 2.15 14.95 -2.86
C TYR A 588 1.76 14.76 -1.38
N THR A 589 0.52 14.32 -1.12
CA THR A 589 0.04 14.02 0.24
C THR A 589 0.73 12.81 0.90
N LYS A 590 1.42 11.95 0.13
CA LYS A 590 2.26 10.86 0.67
C LYS A 590 3.67 11.31 1.03
N SER A 591 4.28 12.19 0.25
CA SER A 591 5.64 12.70 0.51
C SER A 591 5.68 13.86 1.52
N HIS A 592 4.55 14.54 1.75
CA HIS A 592 4.44 15.60 2.75
C HIS A 592 4.53 15.06 4.20
N GLU A 593 5.00 15.90 5.14
CA GLU A 593 5.10 15.59 6.58
C GLU A 593 3.84 14.93 7.14
N GLU A 594 4.01 13.83 7.85
CA GLU A 594 2.89 13.08 8.42
C GLU A 594 2.24 13.77 9.63
N PRO A 595 0.91 13.73 9.74
CA PRO A 595 0.17 14.34 10.84
C PRO A 595 0.52 13.70 12.19
N ARG A 596 0.76 14.56 13.20
CA ARG A 596 0.87 14.13 14.60
C ARG A 596 -0.50 14.11 15.27
N LEU A 597 -0.81 13.04 16.00
CA LEU A 597 -2.07 12.90 16.74
C LEU A 597 -2.22 14.04 17.77
N GLY A 598 -3.37 14.72 17.78
CA GLY A 598 -3.70 15.72 18.80
C GLY A 598 -4.25 15.06 20.06
N LYS A 599 -3.83 15.51 21.27
CA LYS A 599 -4.29 14.93 22.55
C LYS A 599 -5.82 14.88 22.67
N ALA A 600 -6.52 15.95 22.26
CA ALA A 600 -7.98 16.00 22.28
C ALA A 600 -8.64 15.03 21.27
N ALA A 601 -8.04 14.84 20.08
CA ALA A 601 -8.52 13.85 19.12
C ALA A 601 -8.24 12.42 19.60
N ALA A 602 -7.13 12.18 20.33
CA ALA A 602 -6.85 10.89 20.95
C ALA A 602 -7.88 10.52 22.02
N ALA A 603 -8.21 11.45 22.92
CA ALA A 603 -9.25 11.24 23.94
C ALA A 603 -10.61 10.91 23.29
N TYR A 604 -11.04 11.72 22.32
CA TYR A 604 -12.29 11.50 21.59
C TYR A 604 -12.34 10.11 20.90
N LEU A 605 -11.26 9.67 20.26
CA LEU A 605 -11.20 8.35 19.61
C LEU A 605 -11.22 7.19 20.62
N CYS A 606 -10.63 7.35 21.81
CA CYS A 606 -10.73 6.36 22.88
C CYS A 606 -12.15 6.29 23.47
N GLU A 607 -12.78 7.43 23.76
CA GLU A 607 -14.17 7.52 24.22
C GLU A 607 -15.14 6.90 23.19
N LEU A 608 -14.95 7.23 21.92
CA LEU A 608 -15.71 6.66 20.79
C LEU A 608 -15.57 5.14 20.69
N TRP A 609 -14.37 4.58 20.86
CA TRP A 609 -14.18 3.13 20.84
C TRP A 609 -14.83 2.43 22.04
N VAL A 610 -14.80 3.06 23.23
CA VAL A 610 -15.56 2.58 24.40
C VAL A 610 -17.07 2.63 24.12
N ASN A 611 -17.57 3.69 23.49
CA ASN A 611 -18.98 3.81 23.13
C ASN A 611 -19.40 2.74 22.12
N LEU A 612 -18.69 2.56 21.00
CA LEU A 612 -18.97 1.49 20.00
C LEU A 612 -18.96 0.08 20.61
N ARG A 613 -18.22 -0.12 21.71
CA ARG A 613 -18.14 -1.39 22.45
C ARG A 613 -19.28 -1.57 23.45
N ASN A 614 -19.72 -0.49 24.08
CA ASN A 614 -20.80 -0.49 25.08
C ASN A 614 -22.19 -0.29 24.46
N GLU A 615 -22.28 0.17 23.21
CA GLU A 615 -23.49 0.13 22.38
C GLU A 615 -23.94 -1.34 22.25
N GLU A 616 -24.95 -1.73 23.03
CA GLU A 616 -25.58 -3.06 22.95
C GLU A 616 -26.19 -3.31 21.57
N GLU A 617 -26.49 -4.57 21.23
CA GLU A 617 -27.18 -4.90 19.98
C GLU A 617 -28.65 -4.46 20.07
N ILE A 618 -28.92 -3.25 19.58
CA ILE A 618 -30.28 -2.71 19.43
C ILE A 618 -31.05 -3.63 18.47
N ASP A 619 -32.26 -4.03 18.87
CA ASP A 619 -33.11 -4.99 18.15
C ASP A 619 -33.32 -4.57 16.68
N GLY A 620 -32.65 -5.25 15.76
CA GLY A 620 -32.60 -4.92 14.34
C GLY A 620 -31.27 -4.41 13.77
N GLN A 621 -30.17 -4.31 14.54
CA GLN A 621 -28.83 -3.99 14.00
C GLN A 621 -27.77 -5.04 14.42
N ALA A 622 -27.56 -6.05 13.56
CA ALA A 622 -26.50 -7.04 13.75
C ALA A 622 -25.13 -6.46 13.34
N LYS A 623 -24.11 -6.65 14.20
CA LYS A 623 -22.76 -6.12 13.95
C LYS A 623 -22.06 -6.90 12.83
N THR A 624 -21.49 -6.20 11.85
CA THR A 624 -20.89 -6.83 10.64
C THR A 624 -19.53 -7.49 10.87
N SER A 625 -18.81 -7.10 11.92
CA SER A 625 -17.47 -7.58 12.27
C SER A 625 -17.25 -7.49 13.79
N PRO A 626 -16.53 -8.45 14.42
CA PRO A 626 -16.29 -8.43 15.86
C PRO A 626 -15.41 -7.23 16.28
N LEU A 627 -15.91 -6.40 17.19
CA LEU A 627 -15.19 -5.21 17.67
C LEU A 627 -14.02 -5.60 18.59
N THR A 628 -12.84 -5.73 17.99
CA THR A 628 -11.57 -5.99 18.68
C THR A 628 -10.80 -4.69 18.98
N PRO A 629 -9.74 -4.71 19.81
CA PRO A 629 -8.86 -3.55 20.00
C PRO A 629 -8.24 -3.02 18.69
N ARG A 630 -8.04 -3.86 17.65
CA ARG A 630 -7.55 -3.41 16.34
C ARG A 630 -8.44 -2.34 15.70
N ALA A 631 -9.74 -2.31 16.01
CA ALA A 631 -10.65 -1.27 15.51
C ALA A 631 -10.26 0.15 15.99
N LEU A 632 -9.60 0.26 17.16
CA LEU A 632 -9.04 1.53 17.64
C LEU A 632 -7.85 1.96 16.78
N ASP A 633 -6.99 1.02 16.35
CA ASP A 633 -5.92 1.31 15.41
C ASP A 633 -6.47 1.71 14.03
N SER A 634 -7.54 1.06 13.56
CA SER A 634 -8.25 1.43 12.33
C SER A 634 -8.76 2.87 12.39
N LEU A 635 -9.39 3.25 13.50
CA LEU A 635 -9.85 4.63 13.77
C LEU A 635 -8.69 5.63 13.74
N PHE A 636 -7.56 5.32 14.38
CA PHE A 636 -6.36 6.16 14.31
C PHE A 636 -5.81 6.28 12.89
N ARG A 637 -5.71 5.18 12.13
CA ARG A 637 -5.24 5.21 10.73
C ARG A 637 -6.15 6.07 9.85
N LEU A 638 -7.47 5.87 9.91
CA LEU A 638 -8.45 6.66 9.17
C LEU A 638 -8.38 8.15 9.51
N ALA A 639 -8.26 8.51 10.80
CA ALA A 639 -8.11 9.90 11.22
C ALA A 639 -6.78 10.52 10.78
N THR A 640 -5.67 9.76 10.76
CA THR A 640 -4.38 10.24 10.19
C THR A 640 -4.43 10.38 8.67
N ALA A 641 -5.07 9.46 7.95
CA ALA A 641 -5.25 9.55 6.50
C ALA A 641 -6.13 10.76 6.11
N HIS A 642 -7.17 11.08 6.89
CA HIS A 642 -7.99 12.27 6.67
C HIS A 642 -7.21 13.57 6.92
N ALA A 643 -6.36 13.61 7.94
CA ALA A 643 -5.45 14.72 8.15
C ALA A 643 -4.41 14.86 7.02
N LYS A 644 -3.88 13.75 6.47
CA LYS A 644 -3.05 13.76 5.24
C LYS A 644 -3.81 14.33 4.04
N ALA A 645 -5.08 13.95 3.84
CA ALA A 645 -5.92 14.46 2.74
C ALA A 645 -6.06 15.99 2.70
N ARG A 646 -5.95 16.63 3.87
CA ARG A 646 -6.04 18.09 4.10
C ARG A 646 -4.68 18.78 4.26
N LEU A 647 -3.56 18.06 4.08
CA LEU A 647 -2.19 18.52 4.39
C LEU A 647 -2.02 19.07 5.83
N GLY A 648 -2.87 18.61 6.76
CA GLY A 648 -2.91 19.12 8.14
C GLY A 648 -1.82 18.48 9.00
N LYS A 649 -0.86 19.27 9.51
CA LYS A 649 0.23 18.77 10.36
C LYS A 649 -0.20 18.11 11.69
N ARG A 650 -1.48 18.22 12.08
CA ARG A 650 -2.04 17.62 13.30
C ARG A 650 -3.46 17.08 13.06
N VAL A 651 -3.76 15.92 13.64
CA VAL A 651 -5.12 15.35 13.65
C VAL A 651 -6.02 16.17 14.60
N THR A 652 -7.19 16.58 14.12
CA THR A 652 -8.19 17.37 14.84
C THR A 652 -9.48 16.57 15.07
N ILE A 653 -10.37 17.09 15.92
CA ILE A 653 -11.66 16.44 16.21
C ILE A 653 -12.57 16.38 14.96
N LYS A 654 -12.44 17.33 14.00
CA LYS A 654 -13.12 17.23 12.70
C LYS A 654 -12.73 15.95 11.96
N ASP A 655 -11.43 15.60 11.94
CA ASP A 655 -10.93 14.40 11.25
C ASP A 655 -11.40 13.10 11.94
N ALA A 656 -11.45 13.11 13.28
CA ALA A 656 -11.96 11.98 14.07
C ALA A 656 -13.45 11.71 13.81
N LYS A 657 -14.28 12.76 13.64
CA LYS A 657 -15.71 12.62 13.31
C LYS A 657 -15.98 12.09 11.89
N VAL A 658 -15.07 12.30 10.94
CA VAL A 658 -15.17 11.68 9.61
C VAL A 658 -14.78 10.20 9.67
N ALA A 659 -13.80 9.83 10.50
CA ALA A 659 -13.50 8.41 10.77
C ALA A 659 -14.67 7.70 11.48
N GLU A 660 -15.34 8.37 12.43
CA GLU A 660 -16.56 7.92 13.11
C GLU A 660 -17.70 7.58 12.12
N GLU A 661 -18.00 8.51 11.20
CA GLU A 661 -19.03 8.34 10.16
C GLU A 661 -18.77 7.10 9.30
N ILE A 662 -17.53 6.93 8.82
CA ILE A 662 -17.14 5.81 7.95
C ILE A 662 -17.17 4.47 8.71
N VAL A 663 -16.71 4.44 9.97
CA VAL A 663 -16.68 3.22 10.79
C VAL A 663 -18.08 2.81 11.23
N ARG A 664 -18.96 3.74 11.64
CA ARG A 664 -20.36 3.39 11.94
C ARG A 664 -21.10 2.83 10.71
N PHE A 665 -20.91 3.43 9.54
CA PHE A 665 -21.48 2.94 8.28
C PHE A 665 -20.97 1.55 7.86
N ALA A 666 -19.77 1.15 8.29
CA ALA A 666 -19.24 -0.20 8.07
C ALA A 666 -19.73 -1.22 9.11
N LEU A 667 -19.81 -0.84 10.39
CA LEU A 667 -20.15 -1.73 11.51
C LEU A 667 -21.66 -2.04 11.62
N PHE A 668 -22.51 -1.03 11.42
CA PHE A 668 -23.94 -1.12 11.64
C PHE A 668 -24.69 -1.19 10.31
N LYS A 669 -25.38 -2.31 10.09
CA LYS A 669 -26.35 -2.45 9.00
C LYS A 669 -27.71 -2.82 9.58
N GLU A 670 -28.74 -2.11 9.13
CA GLU A 670 -30.11 -2.37 9.54
C GLU A 670 -30.59 -3.71 8.95
N VAL A 671 -30.92 -4.63 9.85
CA VAL A 671 -31.51 -5.93 9.55
C VAL A 671 -33.02 -5.77 9.62
N SER A 672 -33.69 -5.93 8.48
CA SER A 672 -35.15 -5.86 8.41
C SER A 672 -35.80 -7.06 9.12
N VAL A 673 -36.13 -6.88 10.40
CA VAL A 673 -36.86 -7.86 11.20
C VAL A 673 -38.25 -8.06 10.60
N ARG A 674 -38.58 -9.30 10.23
CA ARG A 674 -39.95 -9.64 9.78
C ARG A 674 -40.91 -9.57 10.97
N ASP A 675 -41.69 -8.51 11.00
CA ASP A 675 -42.83 -8.35 11.89
C ASP A 675 -43.75 -9.59 11.85
N ARG A 676 -43.71 -10.40 12.91
CA ARG A 676 -44.44 -11.69 13.00
C ARG A 676 -45.93 -11.43 13.22
N ARG A 677 -46.62 -10.98 12.16
CA ARG A 677 -48.08 -10.84 12.11
C ARG A 677 -48.75 -12.14 12.55
N LYS A 678 -49.20 -12.18 13.81
CA LYS A 678 -49.95 -13.29 14.40
C LYS A 678 -51.24 -13.49 13.59
N ARG A 679 -51.25 -14.47 12.68
CA ARG A 679 -52.46 -14.89 11.97
C ARG A 679 -53.52 -15.29 13.00
N ARG A 680 -54.49 -14.41 13.22
CA ARG A 680 -55.71 -14.68 13.98
C ARG A 680 -56.41 -15.83 13.26
N LYS A 681 -56.64 -16.96 13.94
CA LYS A 681 -57.45 -18.05 13.38
C LYS A 681 -58.91 -17.58 13.31
N THR A 682 -59.46 -17.50 12.11
CA THR A 682 -60.89 -17.37 11.84
C THR A 682 -61.31 -18.57 11.01
N ASN A 683 -62.12 -19.45 11.59
CA ASN A 683 -62.69 -20.59 10.87
C ASN A 683 -63.86 -20.11 10.01
N VAL A 684 -63.76 -20.26 8.69
CA VAL A 684 -64.91 -20.49 7.79
C VAL A 684 -64.45 -21.58 6.80
N ASN A 685 -65.39 -22.41 6.37
CA ASN A 685 -65.15 -23.62 5.59
C ASN A 685 -65.54 -23.42 4.12
N ASP A 686 -64.93 -24.25 3.26
CA ASP A 686 -65.47 -24.83 2.03
C ASP A 686 -65.74 -23.97 0.76
N ASN A 687 -65.24 -24.50 -0.36
CA ASN A 687 -65.81 -24.50 -1.72
C ASN A 687 -65.77 -23.20 -2.58
N ASP A 688 -65.48 -23.20 -3.89
CA ASP A 688 -65.26 -24.29 -4.88
C ASP A 688 -64.14 -23.99 -5.93
N GLU A 689 -63.43 -25.07 -6.33
CA GLU A 689 -63.02 -25.50 -7.69
C GLU A 689 -62.20 -24.64 -8.72
N ILE A 690 -61.17 -25.31 -9.30
CA ILE A 690 -60.82 -25.44 -10.76
C ILE A 690 -60.24 -24.21 -11.51
N ASP A 691 -59.20 -24.26 -12.37
CA ASP A 691 -58.15 -25.25 -12.80
C ASP A 691 -57.13 -24.49 -13.70
N SER A 692 -55.97 -24.99 -14.19
CA SER A 692 -55.07 -26.15 -13.94
C SER A 692 -53.71 -25.88 -14.65
N ASP A 693 -52.73 -26.80 -14.53
CA ASP A 693 -51.56 -27.14 -15.42
C ASP A 693 -50.59 -26.03 -15.92
N ASP A 694 -49.29 -26.24 -16.19
CA ASP A 694 -48.38 -27.42 -16.25
C ASP A 694 -47.00 -26.98 -15.64
N ASP A 695 -45.92 -27.76 -15.46
CA ASP A 695 -45.48 -29.02 -16.07
C ASP A 695 -44.53 -29.84 -15.14
N THR A 696 -44.35 -31.12 -15.47
CA THR A 696 -43.45 -32.21 -15.01
C THR A 696 -42.16 -31.90 -14.22
N ASN A 697 -41.78 -32.65 -13.16
CA ASN A 697 -41.27 -34.05 -13.06
C ASN A 697 -39.85 -34.27 -13.66
N ASP A 698 -38.96 -35.12 -13.13
CA ASP A 698 -39.01 -36.01 -11.94
C ASP A 698 -37.66 -35.88 -11.14
N ASP A 699 -36.95 -36.81 -10.48
CA ASP A 699 -36.96 -38.28 -10.36
C ASP A 699 -36.33 -38.70 -8.99
N SER A 700 -35.96 -39.98 -8.86
CA SER A 700 -35.61 -40.80 -7.69
C SER A 700 -34.09 -41.11 -7.60
N ASP A 701 -33.50 -41.95 -6.71
CA ASP A 701 -33.91 -42.93 -5.67
C ASP A 701 -32.65 -43.18 -4.77
N LYS A 702 -32.60 -43.82 -3.58
CA LYS A 702 -33.54 -44.37 -2.56
C LYS A 702 -32.76 -44.55 -1.22
N ASP A 703 -33.42 -44.78 -0.08
CA ASP A 703 -33.38 -46.08 0.64
C ASP A 703 -34.24 -46.12 1.94
N GLU A 704 -34.56 -47.33 2.38
CA GLU A 704 -35.50 -47.68 3.48
C GLU A 704 -34.77 -48.28 4.71
N THR A 705 -35.37 -48.69 5.86
CA THR A 705 -36.51 -48.26 6.70
C THR A 705 -36.26 -48.89 8.10
N SER A 706 -36.93 -48.40 9.16
CA SER A 706 -37.50 -49.27 10.21
C SER A 706 -38.38 -48.47 11.17
N SER A 707 -39.28 -49.15 11.88
CA SER A 707 -40.30 -48.54 12.75
C SER A 707 -40.26 -49.16 14.15
N GLN A 708 -40.74 -48.43 15.17
CA GLN A 708 -41.87 -48.89 16.00
C GLN A 708 -42.32 -47.89 17.08
N GLN A 709 -43.65 -47.80 17.17
CA GLN A 709 -44.48 -47.67 18.38
C GLN A 709 -44.36 -46.48 19.35
N SER A 710 -45.55 -46.01 19.74
CA SER A 710 -45.81 -45.14 20.87
C SER A 710 -45.88 -45.92 22.19
N ILE A 711 -45.63 -45.24 23.30
CA ILE A 711 -46.50 -45.28 24.50
C ILE A 711 -46.12 -44.12 25.45
N SER A 712 -47.07 -43.69 26.27
CA SER A 712 -46.90 -42.59 27.22
C SER A 712 -46.32 -43.05 28.56
N THR A 713 -45.71 -42.12 29.31
CA THR A 713 -45.66 -42.21 30.77
C THR A 713 -45.49 -40.82 31.39
N ARG A 714 -45.96 -40.66 32.64
CA ARG A 714 -45.89 -39.43 33.44
C ARG A 714 -45.22 -39.75 34.78
N LYS A 715 -44.56 -38.72 35.33
CA LYS A 715 -44.31 -38.45 36.77
C LYS A 715 -43.18 -39.14 37.55
N ASP A 716 -42.59 -38.27 38.39
CA ASP A 716 -42.11 -38.45 39.77
C ASP A 716 -40.84 -39.26 40.12
N LYS A 717 -39.80 -38.49 40.50
CA LYS A 717 -38.96 -38.61 41.72
C LYS A 717 -38.27 -39.95 42.09
N GLY A 718 -36.93 -39.96 41.98
CA GLY A 718 -36.10 -39.48 43.11
C GLY A 718 -35.09 -40.43 43.82
N LYS A 719 -33.87 -39.87 44.06
CA LYS A 719 -32.83 -40.22 45.06
C LYS A 719 -31.96 -41.49 44.87
N GLY A 720 -30.66 -41.34 45.20
CA GLY A 720 -29.61 -42.39 45.25
C GLY A 720 -28.44 -42.05 44.31
N LYS A 721 -27.29 -41.44 44.67
CA LYS A 721 -26.45 -41.27 45.89
C LYS A 721 -25.22 -42.23 45.88
N MET A 722 -24.06 -41.70 46.28
CA MET A 722 -22.71 -42.33 46.46
C MET A 722 -21.82 -42.26 45.18
N ILE A 723 -20.65 -41.57 45.18
CA ILE A 723 -19.31 -41.79 45.82
C ILE A 723 -18.42 -42.67 44.88
N GLU A 724 -17.12 -42.43 44.61
CA GLU A 724 -16.00 -41.90 45.43
C GLU A 724 -14.83 -41.25 44.61
N SER A 725 -13.84 -40.66 45.32
CA SER A 725 -12.37 -40.54 44.98
C SER A 725 -11.91 -39.68 43.78
N LEU A 726 -10.79 -38.92 43.78
CA LEU A 726 -9.80 -38.38 44.77
C LEU A 726 -9.36 -36.98 44.22
N THR A 727 -9.20 -35.89 44.99
CA THR A 727 -8.01 -35.40 45.78
C THR A 727 -6.67 -35.33 45.00
N ASP A 728 -5.75 -34.37 45.17
CA ASP A 728 -5.49 -33.35 46.23
C ASP A 728 -5.57 -31.89 45.66
N GLY A 729 -5.35 -30.73 46.33
CA GLY A 729 -4.63 -30.34 47.57
C GLY A 729 -3.18 -29.91 47.23
N SER A 730 -2.61 -28.73 47.54
CA SER A 730 -2.86 -27.65 48.54
C SER A 730 -2.12 -26.35 48.07
N SER A 731 -2.69 -25.14 48.10
CA SER A 731 -2.62 -24.07 49.14
C SER A 731 -1.25 -23.65 49.70
N SER A 732 -0.83 -22.40 49.46
CA SER A 732 0.09 -21.62 50.31
C SER A 732 -0.21 -20.10 50.23
N LYS A 733 0.17 -19.36 51.28
CA LYS A 733 0.10 -17.88 51.42
C LYS A 733 1.51 -17.34 51.73
N GLU A 734 1.58 -16.06 52.12
CA GLU A 734 2.70 -15.33 52.77
C GLU A 734 3.65 -14.70 51.74
N THR A 735 3.81 -13.37 51.62
CA THR A 735 4.34 -12.25 52.47
C THR A 735 5.35 -11.51 51.54
N GLU A 736 5.87 -10.30 51.77
CA GLU A 736 5.83 -9.36 52.89
C GLU A 736 5.94 -7.89 52.38
N ASP A 737 5.94 -6.90 53.29
CA ASP A 737 5.90 -5.46 52.99
C ASP A 737 7.26 -4.82 52.61
N LEU A 738 7.20 -3.61 52.04
CA LEU A 738 8.23 -2.57 52.19
C LEU A 738 7.60 -1.16 52.13
N MET A 739 8.03 -0.27 53.02
CA MET A 739 7.63 1.15 53.11
C MET A 739 8.86 2.08 52.92
N ASP A 740 8.67 3.38 53.14
CA ASP A 740 9.66 4.48 53.17
C ASP A 740 10.18 4.97 51.79
N THR A 741 10.37 6.28 51.51
CA THR A 741 10.25 7.51 52.32
C THR A 741 9.51 8.67 51.62
N ASP A 742 9.08 9.61 52.47
CA ASP A 742 8.47 10.94 52.27
C ASP A 742 8.83 11.88 51.09
N GLU A 743 7.82 12.72 50.80
CA GLU A 743 7.81 14.14 50.42
C GLU A 743 8.81 14.75 49.41
N THR A 744 8.24 15.33 48.34
CA THR A 744 8.36 16.80 48.08
C THR A 744 7.29 17.29 47.09
N HIS A 745 7.13 18.62 46.97
CA HIS A 745 6.29 19.32 45.97
C HIS A 745 4.76 19.13 46.02
N LYS A 746 4.15 19.45 47.16
CA LYS A 746 2.82 20.11 47.14
C LYS A 746 2.98 21.57 46.69
N GLN A 747 2.60 21.90 45.45
CA GLN A 747 2.17 23.25 45.08
C GLN A 747 0.86 23.17 44.30
N SER A 748 -0.14 23.87 44.80
CA SER A 748 -1.49 23.95 44.22
C SER A 748 -1.46 24.72 42.90
N PHE A 749 -1.83 24.08 41.80
CA PHE A 749 -2.19 24.79 40.58
C PHE A 749 -3.57 25.43 40.77
N ALA A 750 -3.70 26.72 40.45
CA ALA A 750 -4.97 27.43 40.60
C ALA A 750 -5.92 27.09 39.44
N GLU A 751 -7.16 26.76 39.77
CA GLU A 751 -8.25 26.69 38.80
C GLU A 751 -8.61 28.12 38.38
N LEU A 752 -8.23 28.51 37.16
CA LEU A 752 -8.60 29.80 36.59
C LEU A 752 -9.87 29.65 35.74
N ASN A 753 -10.93 30.33 36.19
CA ASN A 753 -12.23 30.36 35.54
C ASN A 753 -12.14 30.78 34.07
N LEU A 754 -12.98 30.19 33.21
CA LEU A 754 -13.17 30.63 31.82
C LEU A 754 -14.65 30.82 31.42
N ASP A 755 -15.57 30.80 32.38
CA ASP A 755 -17.03 30.90 32.15
C ASP A 755 -17.55 32.34 32.03
N THR A 756 -16.71 33.28 31.58
CA THR A 756 -17.08 34.69 31.39
C THR A 756 -16.67 35.22 30.02
N LEU A 757 -17.27 34.69 28.95
CA LEU A 757 -17.33 35.38 27.64
C LEU A 757 -18.52 34.93 26.74
N ILE A 758 -19.62 34.44 27.32
CA ILE A 758 -20.91 34.28 26.62
C ILE A 758 -21.99 35.00 27.44
N ILE A 759 -22.10 36.31 27.23
CA ILE A 759 -23.25 37.11 27.66
C ILE A 759 -23.71 37.94 26.48
N GLU A 760 -24.67 37.41 25.72
CA GLU A 760 -25.85 38.13 25.22
C GLU A 760 -26.83 37.09 24.62
N ASP A 761 -28.12 37.44 24.58
CA ASP A 761 -29.23 36.72 23.96
C ASP A 761 -29.39 35.20 24.23
N ASN A 762 -29.89 34.85 25.42
CA ASN A 762 -30.99 33.88 25.62
C ASN A 762 -31.42 33.79 27.10
N ARG A 763 -32.51 34.46 27.51
CA ARG A 763 -33.05 34.38 28.89
C ARG A 763 -34.33 33.55 29.06
N GLU A 764 -34.90 32.99 27.99
CA GLU A 764 -36.22 32.31 28.04
C GLU A 764 -36.16 30.78 27.79
N MET A 765 -34.96 30.19 27.77
CA MET A 765 -34.77 28.77 27.48
C MET A 765 -34.26 27.96 28.69
N VAL A 766 -35.19 27.45 29.50
CA VAL A 766 -34.93 26.30 30.40
C VAL A 766 -34.26 25.18 29.61
N THR A 767 -33.06 24.76 30.02
CA THR A 767 -32.25 23.74 29.34
C THR A 767 -32.88 22.35 29.44
N PRO A 768 -32.65 21.45 28.45
CA PRO A 768 -33.31 20.15 28.41
C PRO A 768 -33.03 19.27 29.64
N ASP A 769 -31.86 19.41 30.27
CA ASP A 769 -31.49 18.63 31.45
C ASP A 769 -32.04 19.21 32.75
N ARG A 770 -32.12 20.55 32.91
CA ARG A 770 -32.94 21.16 33.98
C ARG A 770 -34.43 20.78 33.84
N MET A 771 -34.93 20.62 32.62
CA MET A 771 -36.30 20.18 32.35
C MET A 771 -36.54 18.70 32.72
N ARG A 772 -35.54 17.84 32.55
CA ARG A 772 -35.58 16.42 33.00
C ARG A 772 -35.62 16.34 34.53
N LEU A 773 -34.71 17.04 35.20
CA LEU A 773 -34.59 17.06 36.67
C LEU A 773 -35.86 17.62 37.33
N PHE A 774 -36.46 18.67 36.74
CA PHE A 774 -37.77 19.19 37.14
C PHE A 774 -38.88 18.13 37.01
N GLN A 775 -38.92 17.37 35.90
CA GLN A 775 -39.91 16.30 35.71
C GLN A 775 -39.71 15.12 36.69
N GLU A 776 -38.46 14.78 37.04
CA GLU A 776 -38.19 13.72 38.01
C GLU A 776 -38.65 14.13 39.43
N ASN A 777 -38.33 15.36 39.87
CA ASN A 777 -38.78 15.89 41.15
C ASN A 777 -40.32 16.04 41.20
N LEU A 778 -40.96 16.54 40.15
CA LEU A 778 -42.42 16.64 40.07
C LEU A 778 -43.10 15.26 40.11
N ASN A 779 -42.56 14.26 39.39
CA ASN A 779 -43.02 12.86 39.47
C ASN A 779 -42.73 12.19 40.82
N ARG A 780 -41.86 12.77 41.66
CA ARG A 780 -41.58 12.30 43.03
C ARG A 780 -42.57 12.90 44.02
N ILE A 781 -42.81 14.21 43.96
CA ILE A 781 -43.83 14.91 44.77
C ILE A 781 -45.22 14.27 44.55
N ILE A 782 -45.57 13.93 43.30
CA ILE A 782 -46.83 13.25 42.96
C ILE A 782 -46.97 11.84 43.60
N LYS A 783 -45.88 11.20 44.04
CA LYS A 783 -45.94 9.88 44.71
C LYS A 783 -46.15 9.99 46.21
N ASP A 784 -45.92 11.14 46.82
CA ASP A 784 -46.21 11.36 48.23
C ASP A 784 -47.72 11.65 48.39
N THR A 785 -48.40 10.80 49.16
CA THR A 785 -49.86 10.61 49.15
C THR A 785 -50.69 11.73 49.78
N GLN A 786 -50.17 12.96 49.80
CA GLN A 786 -50.85 14.15 50.33
C GLN A 786 -51.50 15.02 49.23
N TYR A 787 -51.11 14.83 47.96
CA TYR A 787 -51.52 15.68 46.84
C TYR A 787 -52.32 14.92 45.77
N GLU A 788 -53.59 14.62 46.05
CA GLU A 788 -54.49 14.02 45.05
C GLU A 788 -54.86 15.03 43.95
N ASN A 789 -54.26 14.85 42.76
CA ASN A 789 -54.63 15.42 41.46
C ASN A 789 -54.67 16.96 41.32
N SER A 790 -54.34 17.73 42.37
CA SER A 790 -54.19 19.18 42.29
C SER A 790 -53.15 19.72 43.29
N ILE A 791 -52.30 20.65 42.84
CA ILE A 791 -51.25 21.30 43.65
C ILE A 791 -51.30 22.81 43.42
N SER A 792 -51.16 23.61 44.48
CA SER A 792 -51.07 25.08 44.36
C SER A 792 -49.64 25.52 44.02
N LEU A 793 -49.52 26.51 43.13
CA LEU A 793 -48.24 26.93 42.56
C LEU A 793 -47.22 27.39 43.61
N GLU A 794 -47.66 28.07 44.68
CA GLU A 794 -46.78 28.52 45.77
C GLU A 794 -46.15 27.35 46.55
N VAL A 795 -46.93 26.29 46.82
CA VAL A 795 -46.45 25.07 47.52
C VAL A 795 -45.48 24.30 46.64
N LEU A 796 -45.76 24.18 45.34
CA LEU A 796 -44.86 23.53 44.38
C LEU A 796 -43.47 24.19 44.36
N ILE A 797 -43.40 25.53 44.36
CA ILE A 797 -42.13 26.27 44.37
C ILE A 797 -41.34 25.98 45.66
N GLN A 798 -42.02 25.92 46.80
CA GLN A 798 -41.37 25.61 48.09
C GLN A 798 -40.85 24.17 48.12
N GLU A 799 -41.65 23.17 47.75
CA GLU A 799 -41.23 21.76 47.79
C GLU A 799 -40.12 21.43 46.79
N ILE A 800 -40.15 22.01 45.59
CA ILE A 800 -39.07 21.82 44.60
C ILE A 800 -37.74 22.39 45.12
N ASN A 801 -37.75 23.61 45.67
CA ASN A 801 -36.53 24.26 46.13
C ASN A 801 -36.02 23.70 47.47
N ASN A 802 -36.90 23.21 48.36
CA ASN A 802 -36.50 22.51 49.59
C ASN A 802 -35.72 21.20 49.34
N ASN A 803 -35.82 20.61 48.14
CA ASN A 803 -35.16 19.37 47.76
C ASN A 803 -33.84 19.58 46.98
N LEU A 804 -33.34 20.82 46.88
CA LEU A 804 -32.16 21.19 46.08
C LEU A 804 -31.12 21.98 46.90
N PRO A 805 -29.81 21.85 46.61
CA PRO A 805 -28.80 22.72 47.18
C PRO A 805 -28.96 24.15 46.64
N GLU A 806 -28.63 25.18 47.43
CA GLU A 806 -28.92 26.59 47.14
C GLU A 806 -28.45 27.06 45.75
N ASN A 807 -27.29 26.57 45.27
CA ASN A 807 -26.74 26.87 43.93
C ASN A 807 -27.55 26.29 42.75
N GLN A 808 -28.59 25.49 43.00
CA GLN A 808 -29.46 24.86 41.99
C GLN A 808 -30.95 25.14 42.20
N ALA A 809 -31.32 26.03 43.14
CA ALA A 809 -32.71 26.44 43.32
C ALA A 809 -33.28 27.04 42.01
N TYR A 810 -34.51 26.66 41.66
CA TYR A 810 -35.20 27.19 40.50
C TYR A 810 -35.87 28.53 40.84
N THR A 811 -35.79 29.48 39.92
CA THR A 811 -36.59 30.72 39.98
C THR A 811 -38.07 30.44 39.67
N SER A 812 -38.97 31.28 40.18
CA SER A 812 -40.40 31.21 39.87
C SER A 812 -40.67 31.36 38.36
N GLU A 813 -39.87 32.17 37.67
CA GLU A 813 -39.95 32.37 36.22
C GLU A 813 -39.54 31.11 35.43
N GLU A 814 -38.47 30.42 35.85
CA GLU A 814 -38.10 29.12 35.25
C GLU A 814 -39.15 28.03 35.49
N ILE A 815 -39.74 27.97 36.69
CA ILE A 815 -40.81 27.00 37.00
C ILE A 815 -42.04 27.28 36.13
N ASN A 816 -42.45 28.54 35.98
CA ASN A 816 -43.56 28.92 35.12
C ASN A 816 -43.29 28.59 33.63
N ALA A 817 -42.06 28.81 33.15
CA ALA A 817 -41.66 28.44 31.79
C ALA A 817 -41.62 26.91 31.59
N ALA A 818 -41.20 26.14 32.59
CA ALA A 818 -41.20 24.68 32.56
C ALA A 818 -42.63 24.11 32.55
N LEU A 819 -43.51 24.59 33.44
CA LEU A 819 -44.91 24.20 33.51
C LEU A 819 -45.66 24.52 32.21
N LYS A 820 -45.46 25.70 31.62
CA LYS A 820 -46.05 26.07 30.32
C LYS A 820 -45.62 25.12 29.20
N LYS A 821 -44.34 24.75 29.12
CA LYS A 821 -43.83 23.72 28.20
C LYS A 821 -44.35 22.29 28.48
N MET A 822 -44.93 22.02 29.65
CA MET A 822 -45.63 20.77 29.95
C MET A 822 -47.13 20.83 29.62
N GLN A 823 -47.73 22.01 29.70
CA GLN A 823 -49.07 22.29 29.19
C GLN A 823 -49.12 22.20 27.66
N ASP A 824 -48.13 22.77 26.95
CA ASP A 824 -47.94 22.60 25.50
C ASP A 824 -47.78 21.13 25.06
N ARG A 825 -47.43 20.24 26.01
CA ARG A 825 -47.27 18.79 25.81
C ARG A 825 -48.42 17.97 26.38
N ASN A 826 -49.53 18.60 26.77
CA ASN A 826 -50.72 17.98 27.35
C ASN A 826 -50.44 17.05 28.55
N LYS A 827 -49.42 17.36 29.37
CA LYS A 827 -49.13 16.63 30.62
C LYS A 827 -49.71 17.30 31.86
N VAL A 828 -50.06 18.58 31.76
CA VAL A 828 -50.44 19.44 32.88
C VAL A 828 -51.48 20.46 32.39
N MET A 829 -52.50 20.73 33.21
CA MET A 829 -53.40 21.89 33.08
C MET A 829 -53.08 22.89 34.19
N ILE A 830 -53.18 24.18 33.88
CA ILE A 830 -53.02 25.27 34.85
C ILE A 830 -54.29 26.13 34.80
N THR A 831 -54.98 26.26 35.92
CA THR A 831 -56.16 27.11 36.06
C THR A 831 -56.17 27.80 37.43
N ASN A 832 -56.21 29.14 37.44
CA ASN A 832 -56.25 29.97 38.65
C ASN A 832 -55.16 29.61 39.68
N ASP A 833 -53.91 29.52 39.24
CA ASP A 833 -52.71 29.19 40.03
C ASP A 833 -52.75 27.83 40.75
N ILE A 834 -53.70 26.97 40.36
CA ILE A 834 -53.77 25.54 40.71
C ILE A 834 -53.37 24.72 39.48
N ILE A 835 -52.52 23.73 39.73
CA ILE A 835 -51.93 22.83 38.75
C ILE A 835 -52.67 21.50 38.85
N TYR A 836 -53.30 21.07 37.75
CA TYR A 836 -54.00 19.81 37.62
C TYR A 836 -53.24 18.90 36.64
N MET A 837 -53.15 17.60 36.93
CA MET A 837 -52.55 16.64 36.01
C MET A 837 -53.58 16.12 35.00
N ILE A 838 -53.13 15.75 33.79
CA ILE A 838 -53.93 15.06 32.75
C ILE A 838 -53.54 13.58 32.72
#